data_AF-A0A7S0XG14-F1
#
_entry.id   AF-A0A7S0XG14-F1
#
_cell.length_a   1.000
_cell.length_b   1.000
_cell.length_c   1.000
_cell.angle_alpha   90.00
_cell.angle_beta   90.00
_cell.angle_gamma   90.00
#
_symmetry.space_group_name_H-M   'P 1'
#
loop_
_entity.id
_entity.type
_entity.pdbx_description
1 polymer ?
#
loop_
_entity_poly.entity_id
_entity_poly.type
_entity_poly.pdbx_seq_one_letter_code
_entity_poly.pdbx_strand_id
1 'polypeptide(L)'
;GYAGAPVEEVIVRDTPPSSRAPRPLAPETENLVRWKAVAVVGMLERRLGEEGMRKVLRRLASLQGKALGAESLQEAATAATKATKAAREKAATAAAAAKTEGADEGANIAAKERAAAAAREERQRECDEAAAYHALAASPARFLRSTIFLSLCRQNATMTKQEMAAFHARWIEGCGCPRLTVGYTFKRSRRQELLFAIKLDGPRQAAAADRMAFRKNAKISVTVRVQESDLPPSDHAVSLSAHDRAYCLMQLQLVTKPKDRRTIARQQQAAQERQQKALEQGAANPDSLDAAAAAEVLQWECPVQWVRIDPEGEWLARVQLPVHQAGLEGMVAAQLAKERPADIGAQIAAVAYLQARAEAGSSSAVNALLQCVDDPKVFCRVRADAARALGACACDASQRSNLALTSVARAYRRRRCDPSTGLPAPTDLSNLATAVVDEGLVAALGLPRSPPEPTGGGGGGATAEGFAGGGTGGSARWVTPSECVELLTDMLDYIGADGDPHDSTSLVAAGLAALGSTRPPTTAALEGAVDAIRRWLRHDAVICGVGGSTHAGGRRVTIAALHALRALVGRLPSLPAALAAAAAAKRSKIQKKKRLRRLRLPTGGPGSGIDIDGDASPAAAADAAEEEEARWAHAEEAARAVAGCVAECRRAVSDAVGDPCQAVRRAAAALAFDQEVRHGGPAGAARALASVVLACRAEVCAAARAAILWDTATALRECPGVARQLASLEQQAAATATAVAATAAAAATGS
;
A
#
# COMPACT_ATOMS: atom_id res chain seq x y z
N GLY A 1 33.04 -55.87 16.07
CA GLY A 1 33.89 -56.42 15.00
C GLY A 1 33.71 -55.57 13.77
N TYR A 2 34.82 -54.93 13.35
CA TYR A 2 35.19 -54.35 12.05
C TYR A 2 34.18 -53.41 11.34
N ALA A 3 34.38 -52.08 11.39
CA ALA A 3 35.42 -51.28 10.70
C ALA A 3 34.99 -50.90 9.27
N GLY A 4 34.35 -49.73 9.14
CA GLY A 4 34.34 -48.96 7.90
C GLY A 4 35.32 -47.81 8.06
N ALA A 5 36.37 -47.80 7.25
CA ALA A 5 37.44 -46.81 7.27
C ALA A 5 36.89 -45.37 7.09
N PRO A 6 37.54 -44.34 7.66
CA PRO A 6 37.22 -42.97 7.33
C PRO A 6 37.64 -42.74 5.88
N VAL A 7 36.67 -42.42 5.01
CA VAL A 7 36.99 -41.83 3.71
C VAL A 7 37.55 -40.45 4.01
N GLU A 8 38.87 -40.32 4.00
CA GLU A 8 39.51 -39.02 3.85
C GLU A 8 38.99 -38.43 2.54
N GLU A 9 38.02 -37.52 2.63
CA GLU A 9 37.78 -36.55 1.57
C GLU A 9 39.08 -35.76 1.44
N VAL A 10 39.88 -36.17 0.44
CA VAL A 10 40.95 -35.37 -0.12
C VAL A 10 40.33 -34.01 -0.43
N ILE A 11 40.65 -33.02 0.40
CA ILE A 11 40.30 -31.63 0.15
C ILE A 11 41.06 -31.26 -1.11
N VAL A 12 40.40 -31.37 -2.26
CA VAL A 12 40.85 -30.77 -3.51
C VAL A 12 40.74 -29.26 -3.32
N ARG A 13 41.77 -28.69 -2.70
CA ARG A 13 42.16 -27.30 -2.92
C ARG A 13 42.68 -27.24 -4.34
N ASP A 14 41.83 -26.82 -5.26
CA ASP A 14 42.20 -25.98 -6.41
C ASP A 14 41.00 -25.83 -7.37
N THR A 15 40.05 -24.98 -6.96
CA THR A 15 39.33 -24.14 -7.92
C THR A 15 39.09 -22.78 -7.25
N PRO A 16 39.58 -21.66 -7.80
CA PRO A 16 39.14 -20.36 -7.34
C PRO A 16 37.62 -20.31 -7.53
N PRO A 17 36.82 -19.92 -6.52
CA PRO A 17 35.37 -19.91 -6.64
C PRO A 17 34.99 -18.98 -7.79
N SER A 18 34.45 -19.53 -8.88
CA SER A 18 33.87 -18.71 -9.95
C SER A 18 32.61 -18.08 -9.39
N SER A 19 32.72 -16.84 -8.92
CA SER A 19 31.59 -16.01 -8.50
C SER A 19 30.76 -15.65 -9.73
N ARG A 20 29.86 -16.54 -10.14
CA ARG A 20 28.82 -16.19 -11.12
C ARG A 20 27.90 -15.15 -10.48
N ALA A 21 27.45 -14.18 -11.26
CA ALA A 21 26.43 -13.24 -10.81
C ALA A 21 25.20 -14.04 -10.32
N PRO A 22 24.65 -13.71 -9.14
CA PRO A 22 23.47 -14.40 -8.63
C PRO A 22 22.30 -14.23 -9.60
N ARG A 23 21.44 -15.26 -9.70
CA ARG A 23 20.19 -15.15 -10.47
C ARG A 23 19.36 -13.99 -9.90
N PRO A 24 18.70 -13.17 -10.75
CA PRO A 24 17.83 -12.11 -10.26
C PRO A 24 16.73 -12.72 -9.38
N LEU A 25 16.57 -12.16 -8.19
CA LEU A 25 15.53 -12.59 -7.26
C LEU A 25 14.18 -12.04 -7.74
N ALA A 26 13.08 -12.62 -7.23
CA ALA A 26 11.79 -11.99 -7.38
C ALA A 26 11.84 -10.57 -6.75
N PRO A 27 11.20 -9.54 -7.34
CA PRO A 27 11.31 -8.16 -6.86
C PRO A 27 10.94 -7.99 -5.38
N GLU A 28 9.93 -8.72 -4.90
CA GLU A 28 9.54 -8.71 -3.48
C GLU A 28 10.64 -9.28 -2.57
N THR A 29 11.27 -10.39 -2.98
CA THR A 29 12.37 -11.00 -2.26
C THR A 29 13.60 -10.10 -2.26
N GLU A 30 13.90 -9.46 -3.38
CA GLU A 30 15.01 -8.50 -3.50
C GLU A 30 14.81 -7.31 -2.55
N ASN A 31 13.60 -6.71 -2.55
CA ASN A 31 13.24 -5.64 -1.64
C ASN A 31 13.33 -6.08 -0.17
N LEU A 32 12.82 -7.27 0.16
CA LEU A 32 12.88 -7.80 1.51
C LEU A 32 14.33 -8.03 1.98
N VAL A 33 15.19 -8.58 1.12
CA VAL A 33 16.62 -8.75 1.40
C VAL A 33 17.28 -7.40 1.64
N ARG A 34 16.97 -6.39 0.81
CA ARG A 34 17.51 -5.04 0.96
C ARG A 34 17.05 -4.39 2.28
N TRP A 35 15.77 -4.45 2.60
CA TRP A 35 15.23 -3.89 3.85
C TRP A 35 15.78 -4.61 5.09
N LYS A 36 15.83 -5.95 5.05
CA LYS A 36 16.42 -6.74 6.15
C LYS A 36 17.91 -6.44 6.31
N ALA A 37 18.67 -6.31 5.22
CA ALA A 37 20.08 -5.98 5.28
C ALA A 37 20.32 -4.62 5.95
N VAL A 38 19.56 -3.59 5.57
CA VAL A 38 19.62 -2.26 6.22
C VAL A 38 19.31 -2.37 7.71
N ALA A 39 18.25 -3.09 8.08
CA ALA A 39 17.87 -3.28 9.47
C ALA A 39 18.97 -3.99 10.28
N VAL A 40 19.50 -5.11 9.77
CA VAL A 40 20.54 -5.91 10.44
C VAL A 40 21.86 -5.14 10.57
N VAL A 41 22.26 -4.38 9.56
CA VAL A 41 23.44 -3.51 9.65
C VAL A 41 23.21 -2.39 10.67
N GLY A 42 22.02 -1.78 10.69
CA GLY A 42 21.66 -0.76 11.69
C GLY A 42 21.67 -1.31 13.12
N MET A 43 21.30 -2.57 13.33
CA MET A 43 21.43 -3.23 14.65
C MET A 43 22.89 -3.37 15.09
N LEU A 44 23.79 -3.72 14.15
CA LEU A 44 25.22 -3.76 14.44
C LEU A 44 25.74 -2.35 14.74
N GLU A 45 25.37 -1.35 13.94
CA GLU A 45 25.78 0.04 14.15
C GLU A 45 25.38 0.55 15.54
N ARG A 46 24.14 0.33 15.99
CA ARG A 46 23.70 0.72 17.34
C ARG A 46 24.52 0.07 18.45
N ARG A 47 24.97 -1.18 18.26
CA ARG A 47 25.83 -1.89 19.23
C ARG A 47 27.28 -1.46 19.19
N LEU A 48 27.79 -1.10 18.01
CA LEU A 48 29.18 -0.65 17.83
C LEU A 48 29.36 0.85 18.14
N GLY A 49 28.30 1.63 18.03
CA GLY A 49 28.37 3.08 17.91
C GLY A 49 28.89 3.54 16.54
N GLU A 50 28.66 4.82 16.24
CA GLU A 50 29.02 5.43 14.95
C GLU A 50 30.53 5.29 14.65
N GLU A 51 31.38 5.58 15.64
CA GLU A 51 32.84 5.52 15.45
C GLU A 51 33.34 4.07 15.25
N GLY A 52 32.73 3.11 15.94
CA GLY A 52 33.03 1.68 15.78
C GLY A 52 32.71 1.21 14.36
N MET A 53 31.51 1.56 13.85
CA MET A 53 31.12 1.25 12.47
C MET A 53 32.02 1.94 11.45
N ARG A 54 32.37 3.21 11.66
CA ARG A 54 33.27 3.97 10.78
C ARG A 54 34.65 3.34 10.67
N LYS A 55 35.19 2.77 11.75
CA LYS A 55 36.46 2.02 11.73
C LYS A 55 36.34 0.73 10.90
N VAL A 56 35.26 -0.02 11.07
CA VAL A 56 34.99 -1.24 10.28
C VAL A 56 34.89 -0.91 8.79
N LEU A 57 34.12 0.11 8.42
CA LEU A 57 33.94 0.52 7.03
C LEU A 57 35.26 1.00 6.38
N ARG A 58 36.05 1.82 7.09
CA ARG A 58 37.39 2.22 6.63
C ARG A 58 38.29 1.01 6.39
N ARG A 59 38.27 0.02 7.29
CA ARG A 59 39.05 -1.20 7.12
C ARG A 59 38.57 -2.03 5.93
N LEU A 60 37.27 -2.20 5.74
CA LEU A 60 36.71 -2.89 4.57
C LEU A 60 37.12 -2.21 3.27
N ALA A 61 36.99 -0.89 3.17
CA ALA A 61 37.42 -0.12 2.00
C ALA A 61 38.91 -0.33 1.71
N SER A 62 39.75 -0.33 2.75
CA SER A 62 41.19 -0.59 2.60
C SER A 62 41.49 -2.01 2.11
N LEU A 63 40.68 -3.01 2.47
CA LEU A 63 40.84 -4.39 2.01
C LEU A 63 40.41 -4.55 0.54
N GLN A 64 39.41 -3.80 0.09
CA GLN A 64 39.03 -3.78 -1.33
C GLN A 64 40.12 -3.14 -2.21
N GLY A 65 40.78 -2.09 -1.71
CA GLY A 65 41.81 -1.37 -2.46
C GLY A 65 43.14 -2.10 -2.58
N LYS A 66 43.39 -3.12 -1.75
CA LYS A 66 44.67 -3.87 -1.68
C LYS A 66 44.59 -5.28 -2.28
N ALA A 67 43.52 -5.58 -3.00
CA ALA A 67 43.35 -6.90 -3.58
C ALA A 67 44.16 -7.04 -4.87
N LEU A 68 44.97 -8.10 -4.97
CA LEU A 68 45.81 -8.39 -6.13
C LEU A 68 44.96 -8.44 -7.41
N GLY A 69 45.27 -7.57 -8.39
CA GLY A 69 44.54 -7.43 -9.66
C GLY A 69 43.38 -6.43 -9.67
N ALA A 70 42.98 -5.88 -8.52
CA ALA A 70 42.01 -4.79 -8.44
C ALA A 70 42.63 -3.40 -8.67
N GLU A 71 43.93 -3.25 -8.43
CA GLU A 71 44.67 -1.99 -8.53
C GLU A 71 44.68 -1.44 -9.96
N SER A 72 44.99 -2.27 -10.96
CA SER A 72 44.98 -1.85 -12.38
C SER A 72 43.59 -1.52 -12.92
N LEU A 73 42.55 -2.24 -12.46
CA LEU A 73 41.16 -1.93 -12.81
C LEU A 73 40.66 -0.66 -12.10
N GLN A 74 41.14 -0.40 -10.89
CA GLN A 74 40.84 0.83 -10.15
C GLN A 74 41.50 2.03 -10.84
N GLU A 75 42.76 1.90 -11.26
CA GLU A 75 43.46 2.89 -12.07
C GLU A 75 42.71 3.16 -13.38
N ALA A 76 42.29 2.12 -14.10
CA ALA A 76 41.50 2.26 -15.32
C ALA A 76 40.16 2.97 -15.10
N ALA A 77 39.43 2.66 -14.02
CA ALA A 77 38.20 3.34 -13.67
C ALA A 77 38.43 4.82 -13.31
N THR A 78 39.48 5.12 -12.52
CA THR A 78 39.83 6.52 -12.19
C THR A 78 40.27 7.33 -13.41
N ALA A 79 40.98 6.70 -14.36
CA ALA A 79 41.36 7.31 -15.62
C ALA A 79 40.11 7.58 -16.49
N ALA A 80 39.16 6.64 -16.55
CA ALA A 80 37.90 6.81 -17.28
C ALA A 80 37.06 7.97 -16.69
N THR A 81 36.89 8.06 -15.38
CA THR A 81 36.20 9.19 -14.72
C THR A 81 36.85 10.53 -15.03
N LYS A 82 38.19 10.58 -15.05
CA LYS A 82 38.93 11.79 -15.41
C LYS A 82 38.70 12.18 -16.88
N ALA A 83 38.65 11.20 -17.78
CA ALA A 83 38.35 11.39 -19.19
C ALA A 83 36.90 11.85 -19.44
N THR A 84 35.92 11.29 -18.74
CA THR A 84 34.51 11.73 -18.82
C THR A 84 34.35 13.16 -18.33
N LYS A 85 34.99 13.53 -17.22
CA LYS A 85 34.97 14.91 -16.71
C LYS A 85 35.52 15.89 -17.76
N ALA A 86 36.64 15.56 -18.38
CA ALA A 86 37.22 16.39 -19.45
C ALA A 86 36.32 16.46 -20.69
N ALA A 87 35.66 15.37 -21.08
CA ALA A 87 34.73 15.34 -22.21
C ALA A 87 33.47 16.18 -21.93
N ARG A 88 32.96 16.17 -20.70
CA ARG A 88 31.83 16.99 -20.26
C ARG A 88 32.15 18.49 -20.26
N GLU A 89 33.36 18.86 -19.82
CA GLU A 89 33.85 20.25 -19.92
C GLU A 89 34.01 20.70 -21.39
N LYS A 90 34.52 19.82 -22.25
CA LYS A 90 34.64 20.04 -23.70
C LYS A 90 33.28 20.14 -24.40
N ALA A 91 32.29 19.33 -24.01
CA ALA A 91 30.93 19.40 -24.54
C ALA A 91 30.21 20.67 -24.10
N ALA A 92 30.37 21.09 -22.84
CA ALA A 92 29.82 22.34 -22.32
C ALA A 92 30.38 23.57 -23.04
N THR A 93 31.69 23.60 -23.29
CA THR A 93 32.34 24.70 -24.04
C THR A 93 31.93 24.72 -25.52
N ALA A 94 31.85 23.57 -26.18
CA ALA A 94 31.37 23.48 -27.56
C ALA A 94 29.89 23.86 -27.71
N ALA A 95 29.05 23.48 -26.74
CA ALA A 95 27.64 23.87 -26.71
C ALA A 95 27.44 25.37 -26.44
N ALA A 96 28.33 26.01 -25.65
CA ALA A 96 28.32 27.46 -25.46
C ALA A 96 28.72 28.20 -26.74
N ALA A 97 29.73 27.72 -27.47
CA ALA A 97 30.17 28.28 -28.75
C ALA A 97 29.14 28.12 -29.88
N ALA A 98 28.31 27.07 -29.84
CA ALA A 98 27.24 26.87 -30.83
C ALA A 98 25.99 27.76 -30.59
N LYS A 99 25.90 28.45 -29.44
CA LYS A 99 24.80 29.38 -29.11
C LYS A 99 25.06 30.81 -29.58
N THR A 100 26.31 31.17 -29.89
CA THR A 100 26.65 32.47 -30.45
C THR A 100 26.43 32.47 -31.96
N GLU A 101 25.43 33.20 -32.45
CA GLU A 101 25.15 33.34 -33.88
C GLU A 101 26.07 34.40 -34.50
N GLY A 102 27.00 33.97 -35.35
CA GLY A 102 27.85 34.86 -36.15
C GLY A 102 27.24 35.14 -37.54
N ALA A 103 27.77 36.13 -38.25
CA ALA A 103 27.32 36.53 -39.59
C ALA A 103 27.62 35.49 -40.70
N ASP A 104 28.50 34.52 -40.44
CA ASP A 104 28.86 33.45 -41.37
C ASP A 104 28.07 32.17 -41.05
N GLU A 105 27.12 31.85 -41.92
CA GLU A 105 26.26 30.67 -41.80
C GLU A 105 27.06 29.36 -41.86
N GLY A 106 28.18 29.32 -42.61
CA GLY A 106 29.08 28.18 -42.65
C GLY A 106 29.80 27.95 -41.32
N ALA A 107 30.20 29.03 -40.64
CA ALA A 107 30.81 28.96 -39.31
C ALA A 107 29.80 28.48 -38.24
N ASN A 108 28.54 28.91 -38.34
CA ASN A 108 27.48 28.47 -37.43
C ASN A 108 27.15 26.98 -37.61
N ILE A 109 27.11 26.48 -38.85
CA ILE A 109 26.91 25.05 -39.14
C ILE A 109 28.09 24.23 -38.58
N ALA A 110 29.33 24.68 -38.81
CA ALA A 110 30.52 24.02 -38.28
C ALA A 110 30.57 24.01 -36.74
N ALA A 111 30.10 25.08 -36.07
CA ALA A 111 30.02 25.14 -34.62
C ALA A 111 28.96 24.16 -34.06
N LYS A 112 27.79 24.07 -34.70
CA LYS A 112 26.74 23.10 -34.34
C LYS A 112 27.20 21.66 -34.57
N GLU A 113 27.93 21.38 -35.64
CA GLU A 113 28.49 20.06 -35.92
C GLU A 113 29.57 19.68 -34.89
N ARG A 114 30.44 20.61 -34.50
CA ARG A 114 31.43 20.41 -33.43
C ARG A 114 30.78 20.17 -32.06
N ALA A 115 29.69 20.87 -31.74
CA ALA A 115 28.92 20.62 -30.52
C ALA A 115 28.25 19.23 -30.54
N ALA A 116 27.69 18.82 -31.67
CA ALA A 116 27.12 17.48 -31.84
C ALA A 116 28.19 16.38 -31.74
N ALA A 117 29.39 16.60 -32.29
CA ALA A 117 30.52 15.68 -32.17
C ALA A 117 31.01 15.57 -30.72
N ALA A 118 31.12 16.70 -30.00
CA ALA A 118 31.51 16.71 -28.59
C ALA A 118 30.47 16.01 -27.68
N ALA A 119 29.17 16.16 -27.96
CA ALA A 119 28.11 15.46 -27.25
C ALA A 119 28.12 13.93 -27.51
N ARG A 120 28.49 13.49 -28.73
CA ARG A 120 28.69 12.06 -29.03
C ARG A 120 29.91 11.50 -28.31
N GLU A 121 30.99 12.28 -28.24
CA GLU A 121 32.20 11.92 -27.50
C GLU A 121 31.92 11.81 -25.99
N GLU A 122 31.18 12.77 -25.40
CA GLU A 122 30.74 12.71 -23.99
C GLU A 122 29.97 11.41 -23.72
N ARG A 123 28.96 11.10 -24.53
CA ARG A 123 28.17 9.88 -24.37
C ARG A 123 28.99 8.61 -24.53
N GLN A 124 29.98 8.59 -25.41
CA GLN A 124 30.91 7.46 -25.55
C GLN A 124 31.79 7.31 -24.31
N ARG A 125 32.30 8.41 -23.75
CA ARG A 125 33.11 8.39 -22.52
C ARG A 125 32.30 7.97 -21.30
N GLU A 126 31.04 8.39 -21.20
CA GLU A 126 30.11 7.90 -20.16
C GLU A 126 29.88 6.38 -20.28
N CYS A 127 29.74 5.85 -21.49
CA CYS A 127 29.65 4.40 -21.74
C CYS A 127 30.96 3.67 -21.36
N ASP A 128 32.12 4.23 -21.72
CA ASP A 128 33.43 3.66 -21.40
C ASP A 128 33.71 3.69 -19.89
N GLU A 129 33.33 4.76 -19.19
CA GLU A 129 33.38 4.87 -17.73
C GLU A 129 32.47 3.83 -17.07
N ALA A 130 31.22 3.70 -17.54
CA ALA A 130 30.32 2.67 -17.06
C ALA A 130 30.90 1.26 -17.28
N ALA A 131 31.53 1.00 -18.44
CA ALA A 131 32.18 -0.27 -18.75
C ALA A 131 33.39 -0.54 -17.83
N ALA A 132 34.23 0.46 -17.57
CA ALA A 132 35.37 0.34 -16.66
C ALA A 132 34.92 0.08 -15.22
N TYR A 133 33.88 0.77 -14.74
CA TYR A 133 33.26 0.50 -13.44
C TYR A 133 32.61 -0.88 -13.38
N HIS A 134 31.97 -1.34 -14.45
CA HIS A 134 31.41 -2.69 -14.53
C HIS A 134 32.50 -3.76 -14.49
N ALA A 135 33.61 -3.59 -15.22
CA ALA A 135 34.75 -4.50 -15.19
C ALA A 135 35.42 -4.54 -13.81
N LEU A 136 35.59 -3.37 -13.18
CA LEU A 136 36.08 -3.25 -11.81
C LEU A 136 35.13 -3.90 -10.79
N ALA A 137 33.81 -3.75 -10.96
CA ALA A 137 32.81 -4.34 -10.07
C ALA A 137 32.66 -5.86 -10.25
N ALA A 138 32.90 -6.38 -11.45
CA ALA A 138 32.88 -7.81 -11.75
C ALA A 138 34.17 -8.55 -11.33
N SER A 139 35.23 -7.81 -10.96
CA SER A 139 36.52 -8.38 -10.62
C SER A 139 36.46 -9.27 -9.37
N PRO A 140 36.91 -10.54 -9.47
CA PRO A 140 37.00 -11.45 -8.33
C PRO A 140 37.85 -10.95 -7.17
N ALA A 141 38.84 -10.11 -7.48
CA ALA A 141 39.74 -9.51 -6.50
C ALA A 141 38.99 -8.64 -5.48
N ARG A 142 37.84 -8.03 -5.85
CA ARG A 142 37.07 -7.17 -4.94
C ARG A 142 36.01 -7.89 -4.11
N PHE A 143 35.83 -9.20 -4.26
CA PHE A 143 34.82 -9.93 -3.50
C PHE A 143 35.21 -10.09 -2.03
N LEU A 144 34.67 -9.19 -1.21
CA LEU A 144 34.68 -9.35 0.24
C LEU A 144 33.57 -10.32 0.65
N ARG A 145 33.92 -11.26 1.52
CA ARG A 145 32.95 -12.17 2.14
C ARG A 145 32.29 -11.50 3.34
N SER A 146 31.01 -11.77 3.56
CA SER A 146 30.25 -11.30 4.73
C SER A 146 30.91 -11.68 6.06
N THR A 147 31.60 -12.82 6.11
CA THR A 147 32.35 -13.28 7.29
C THR A 147 33.49 -12.33 7.70
N ILE A 148 34.14 -11.66 6.73
CA ILE A 148 35.19 -10.67 7.00
C ILE A 148 34.59 -9.46 7.70
N PHE A 149 33.47 -8.94 7.17
CA PHE A 149 32.75 -7.82 7.77
C PHE A 149 32.31 -8.14 9.21
N LEU A 150 31.68 -9.29 9.43
CA LEU A 150 31.21 -9.69 10.76
C LEU A 150 32.36 -9.89 11.76
N SER A 151 33.50 -10.40 11.30
CA SER A 151 34.69 -10.53 12.13
C SER A 151 35.22 -9.16 12.56
N LEU A 152 35.29 -8.20 11.63
CA LEU A 152 35.67 -6.82 11.92
C LEU A 152 34.68 -6.14 12.88
N CYS A 153 33.38 -6.37 12.70
CA CYS A 153 32.35 -5.88 13.63
C CYS A 153 32.59 -6.42 15.04
N ARG A 154 32.80 -7.73 15.18
CA ARG A 154 33.07 -8.35 16.49
C ARG A 154 34.35 -7.80 17.14
N GLN A 155 35.41 -7.55 16.36
CA GLN A 155 36.67 -7.01 16.88
C GLN A 155 36.54 -5.57 17.40
N ASN A 156 35.61 -4.78 16.86
CA ASN A 156 35.40 -3.39 17.23
C ASN A 156 34.16 -3.18 18.13
N ALA A 157 33.39 -4.23 18.39
CA ALA A 157 32.24 -4.20 19.29
C ALA A 157 32.63 -4.63 20.70
N THR A 158 31.85 -4.21 21.69
CA THR A 158 31.86 -4.77 23.06
C THR A 158 31.18 -6.14 23.14
N MET A 159 30.75 -6.70 22.00
CA MET A 159 30.01 -7.96 21.93
C MET A 159 30.90 -9.18 22.15
N THR A 160 30.40 -10.14 22.92
CA THR A 160 31.07 -11.43 23.11
C THR A 160 30.99 -12.31 21.86
N LYS A 161 31.86 -13.32 21.76
CA LYS A 161 31.82 -14.33 20.69
C LYS A 161 30.46 -15.05 20.65
N GLN A 162 29.87 -15.32 21.81
CA GLN A 162 28.57 -15.99 21.93
C GLN A 162 27.43 -15.10 21.44
N GLU A 163 27.43 -13.81 21.80
CA GLU A 163 26.44 -12.84 21.31
C GLU A 163 26.49 -12.67 19.80
N MET A 164 27.69 -12.56 19.21
CA MET A 164 27.83 -12.46 17.75
C MET A 164 27.37 -13.76 17.05
N ALA A 165 27.65 -14.92 17.63
CA ALA A 165 27.21 -16.19 17.08
C ALA A 165 25.68 -16.34 17.15
N ALA A 166 25.05 -15.88 18.24
CA ALA A 166 23.60 -15.85 18.39
C ALA A 166 22.95 -14.84 17.42
N PHE A 167 23.55 -13.66 17.25
CA PHE A 167 23.15 -12.64 16.28
C PHE A 167 23.17 -13.20 14.85
N HIS A 168 24.26 -13.88 14.46
CA HIS A 168 24.40 -14.52 13.15
C HIS A 168 23.31 -15.58 12.92
N ALA A 169 23.11 -16.46 13.91
CA ALA A 169 22.09 -17.52 13.82
C ALA A 169 20.69 -16.97 13.62
N ARG A 170 20.36 -15.87 14.31
CA ARG A 170 19.02 -15.30 14.30
C ARG A 170 18.75 -14.46 13.06
N TRP A 171 19.64 -13.52 12.75
CA TRP A 171 19.36 -12.46 11.79
C TRP A 171 19.91 -12.72 10.40
N ILE A 172 20.98 -13.50 10.30
CA ILE A 172 21.70 -13.71 9.04
C ILE A 172 21.30 -15.07 8.45
N GLU A 173 21.53 -16.16 9.19
CA GLU A 173 21.14 -17.52 8.77
C GLU A 173 19.64 -17.77 8.97
N GLY A 174 19.07 -17.16 10.01
CA GLY A 174 17.66 -17.31 10.36
C GLY A 174 16.70 -16.56 9.43
N CYS A 175 15.49 -17.10 9.31
CA CYS A 175 14.40 -16.48 8.56
C CYS A 175 13.11 -16.47 9.38
N GLY A 176 12.17 -15.59 8.99
CA GLY A 176 10.95 -15.30 9.74
C GLY A 176 11.06 -14.04 10.60
N CYS A 177 9.90 -13.53 11.03
CA CYS A 177 9.78 -12.38 11.92
C CYS A 177 9.33 -12.90 13.30
N PRO A 178 10.14 -12.71 14.36
CA PRO A 178 9.73 -13.03 15.72
C PRO A 178 8.51 -12.20 16.14
N ARG A 179 7.75 -12.73 17.09
CA ARG A 179 6.57 -12.07 17.63
C ARG A 179 6.72 -11.99 19.15
N LEU A 180 6.49 -10.80 19.69
CA LEU A 180 6.52 -10.54 21.12
C LEU A 180 5.10 -10.26 21.57
N THR A 181 4.46 -11.27 22.16
CA THR A 181 3.13 -11.12 22.75
C THR A 181 3.29 -10.62 24.17
N VAL A 182 2.79 -9.42 24.44
CA VAL A 182 3.01 -8.70 25.69
C VAL A 182 1.68 -8.37 26.34
N GLY A 183 1.59 -8.52 27.65
CA GLY A 183 0.48 -8.00 28.44
C GLY A 183 1.01 -7.34 29.70
N TYR A 184 0.37 -6.28 30.15
CA TYR A 184 0.74 -5.64 31.41
C TYR A 184 -0.47 -5.11 32.16
N THR A 185 -0.39 -5.18 33.49
CA THR A 185 -1.41 -4.62 34.39
C THR A 185 -0.74 -3.99 35.60
N PHE A 186 -1.27 -2.85 36.03
CA PHE A 186 -0.86 -2.22 37.26
C PHE A 186 -1.52 -2.93 38.45
N LYS A 187 -0.74 -3.32 39.46
CA LYS A 187 -1.23 -3.88 40.71
C LYS A 187 -1.00 -2.88 41.83
N ARG A 188 -2.08 -2.32 42.36
CA ARG A 188 -2.06 -1.49 43.56
C ARG A 188 -1.73 -2.35 44.78
N SER A 189 -0.46 -2.37 45.16
CA SER A 189 0.07 -3.13 46.30
C SER A 189 0.95 -2.23 47.18
N ARG A 190 1.47 -2.75 48.30
CA ARG A 190 2.37 -2.00 49.19
C ARG A 190 3.63 -1.49 48.47
N ARG A 191 4.06 -2.17 47.40
CA ARG A 191 5.25 -1.83 46.60
C ARG A 191 4.94 -1.21 45.25
N GLN A 192 3.67 -1.07 44.86
CA GLN A 192 3.20 -0.54 43.56
C GLN A 192 3.96 -1.17 42.38
N GLU A 193 3.41 -2.24 41.83
CA GLU A 193 4.13 -3.05 40.83
C GLU A 193 3.38 -3.06 39.51
N LEU A 194 4.10 -2.88 38.42
CA LEU A 194 3.62 -3.19 37.08
C LEU A 194 3.93 -4.66 36.79
N LEU A 195 2.87 -5.48 36.72
CA LEU A 195 2.99 -6.87 36.34
C LEU A 195 3.14 -6.92 34.81
N PHE A 196 4.31 -7.30 34.35
CA PHE A 196 4.65 -7.39 32.92
C PHE A 196 4.78 -8.86 32.52
N ALA A 197 4.06 -9.26 31.48
CA ALA A 197 4.08 -10.59 30.91
C ALA A 197 4.57 -10.51 29.46
N ILE A 198 5.58 -11.28 29.11
CA ILE A 198 6.08 -11.36 27.73
C ILE A 198 6.24 -12.80 27.29
N LYS A 199 5.83 -13.06 26.06
CA LYS A 199 6.01 -14.35 25.40
C LYS A 199 6.65 -14.12 24.05
N LEU A 200 7.74 -14.82 23.79
CA LEU A 200 8.38 -14.88 22.49
C LEU A 200 7.77 -16.04 21.70
N ASP A 201 7.09 -15.71 20.61
CA ASP A 201 6.48 -16.65 19.67
C ASP A 201 6.78 -16.27 18.21
N GLY A 202 6.25 -17.03 17.25
CA GLY A 202 6.51 -16.74 15.84
C GLY A 202 6.25 -17.92 14.91
N PRO A 203 6.40 -17.71 13.59
CA PRO A 203 6.35 -18.79 12.62
C PRO A 203 7.47 -19.81 12.88
N ARG A 204 7.29 -21.05 12.40
CA ARG A 204 8.22 -22.17 12.65
C ARG A 204 9.68 -21.83 12.33
N GLN A 205 9.90 -21.03 11.29
CA GLN A 205 11.20 -20.57 10.83
C GLN A 205 11.87 -19.64 11.87
N ALA A 206 11.13 -18.63 12.36
CA ALA A 206 11.64 -17.70 13.38
C ALA A 206 11.96 -18.46 14.67
N ALA A 207 11.05 -19.34 15.11
CA ALA A 207 11.26 -20.15 16.30
C ALA A 207 12.49 -21.07 16.19
N ALA A 208 12.80 -21.60 14.99
CA ALA A 208 14.01 -22.38 14.77
C ALA A 208 15.28 -21.53 14.89
N ALA A 209 15.28 -20.33 14.29
CA ALA A 209 16.38 -19.37 14.40
C ALA A 209 16.60 -18.94 15.85
N ASP A 210 15.52 -18.70 16.59
CA ASP A 210 15.58 -18.34 18.00
C ASP A 210 16.14 -19.46 18.86
N ARG A 211 15.68 -20.71 18.69
CA ARG A 211 16.27 -21.86 19.40
C ARG A 211 17.77 -21.97 19.16
N MET A 212 18.23 -21.74 17.93
CA MET A 212 19.66 -21.75 17.62
C MET A 212 20.41 -20.59 18.28
N ALA A 213 19.81 -19.41 18.36
CA ALA A 213 20.37 -18.27 19.07
C ALA A 213 20.46 -18.52 20.59
N PHE A 214 19.42 -19.06 21.22
CA PHE A 214 19.41 -19.40 22.65
C PHE A 214 20.44 -20.48 23.02
N ARG A 215 20.69 -21.44 22.13
CA ARG A 215 21.78 -22.43 22.31
C ARG A 215 23.17 -21.80 22.32
N LYS A 216 23.34 -20.69 21.58
CA LYS A 216 24.62 -19.97 21.47
C LYS A 216 24.80 -18.94 22.60
N ASN A 217 23.72 -18.31 23.05
CA ASN A 217 23.69 -17.41 24.19
C ASN A 217 22.37 -17.56 24.96
N ALA A 218 22.41 -18.01 26.21
CA ALA A 218 21.23 -18.18 27.05
C ALA A 218 20.70 -16.86 27.65
N LYS A 219 21.53 -15.82 27.70
CA LYS A 219 21.18 -14.50 28.28
C LYS A 219 20.67 -13.56 27.20
N ILE A 220 19.49 -13.85 26.67
CA ILE A 220 18.85 -12.99 25.67
C ILE A 220 17.72 -12.22 26.34
N SER A 221 17.79 -10.89 26.29
CA SER A 221 16.79 -9.98 26.84
C SER A 221 16.21 -9.07 25.77
N VAL A 222 15.08 -8.46 26.09
CA VAL A 222 14.48 -7.35 25.34
C VAL A 222 14.36 -6.14 26.25
N THR A 223 14.61 -4.96 25.69
CA THR A 223 14.48 -3.70 26.42
C THR A 223 13.01 -3.27 26.48
N VAL A 224 12.53 -2.93 27.67
CA VAL A 224 11.19 -2.37 27.91
C VAL A 224 11.34 -1.03 28.62
N ARG A 225 10.85 0.04 27.99
CA ARG A 225 10.86 1.39 28.53
C ARG A 225 9.52 1.70 29.16
N VAL A 226 9.54 2.18 30.40
CA VAL A 226 8.34 2.56 31.16
C VAL A 226 8.40 4.04 31.48
N GLN A 227 7.32 4.76 31.20
CA GLN A 227 7.17 6.16 31.61
C GLN A 227 6.21 6.24 32.79
N GLU A 228 6.74 6.68 33.92
CA GLU A 228 5.95 7.02 35.10
C GLU A 228 5.53 8.50 35.06
N SER A 229 4.52 8.84 35.85
CA SER A 229 4.12 10.22 36.08
C SER A 229 5.21 10.93 36.87
N ASP A 230 5.58 12.12 36.41
CA ASP A 230 6.54 13.04 37.05
C ASP A 230 8.03 12.59 37.06
N LEU A 231 8.36 11.46 36.42
CA LEU A 231 9.72 10.95 36.29
C LEU A 231 10.15 10.81 34.82
N PRO A 232 11.45 10.84 34.50
CA PRO A 232 11.93 10.49 33.16
C PRO A 232 11.69 9.00 32.84
N PRO A 233 11.65 8.60 31.55
CA PRO A 233 11.45 7.21 31.18
C PRO A 233 12.58 6.30 31.70
N SER A 234 12.23 5.11 32.20
CA SER A 234 13.16 4.11 32.71
C SER A 234 13.24 2.88 31.80
N ASP A 235 14.47 2.41 31.52
CA ASP A 235 14.71 1.21 30.70
C ASP A 235 14.95 -0.02 31.57
N HIS A 236 14.20 -1.10 31.29
CA HIS A 236 14.27 -2.37 31.98
C HIS A 236 14.64 -3.49 31.00
N ALA A 237 15.70 -4.24 31.30
CA ALA A 237 16.07 -5.42 30.54
C ALA A 237 15.23 -6.62 30.99
N VAL A 238 14.32 -7.09 30.14
CA VAL A 238 13.45 -8.24 30.40
C VAL A 238 14.05 -9.48 29.75
N SER A 239 14.49 -10.44 30.56
CA SER A 239 14.99 -11.71 30.06
C SER A 239 13.88 -12.49 29.35
N LEU A 240 14.18 -13.01 28.16
CA LEU A 240 13.28 -13.91 27.45
C LEU A 240 13.69 -15.36 27.71
N SER A 241 12.70 -16.24 27.84
CA SER A 241 12.97 -17.68 27.84
C SER A 241 13.15 -18.20 26.42
N ALA A 242 13.87 -19.31 26.28
CA ALA A 242 13.81 -20.11 25.06
C ALA A 242 12.35 -20.41 24.70
N HIS A 243 12.05 -20.54 23.40
CA HIS A 243 10.70 -20.78 22.88
C HIS A 243 10.04 -22.05 23.48
N ASP A 244 9.42 -21.89 24.64
CA ASP A 244 8.45 -22.77 25.27
C ASP A 244 7.26 -21.89 25.63
N ARG A 245 6.05 -22.35 25.33
CA ARG A 245 4.82 -21.54 25.17
C ARG A 245 4.36 -20.70 26.38
N ALA A 246 5.12 -20.66 27.47
CA ALA A 246 4.84 -19.94 28.70
C ALA A 246 5.17 -18.44 28.59
N TYR A 247 4.44 -17.63 29.35
CA TYR A 247 4.78 -16.22 29.54
C TYR A 247 5.90 -16.11 30.58
N CYS A 248 6.90 -15.28 30.28
CA CYS A 248 7.83 -14.76 31.28
C CYS A 248 7.12 -13.64 32.04
N LEU A 249 6.82 -13.88 33.32
CA LEU A 249 6.23 -12.90 34.21
C LEU A 249 7.34 -12.16 34.95
N MET A 250 7.27 -10.83 34.96
CA MET A 250 8.20 -9.97 35.65
C MET A 250 7.46 -8.86 36.39
N GLN A 251 7.97 -8.52 37.58
CA GLN A 251 7.45 -7.42 38.38
C GLN A 251 8.37 -6.23 38.19
N LEU A 252 7.88 -5.20 37.51
CA LEU A 252 8.58 -3.93 37.34
C LEU A 252 8.17 -3.03 38.52
N GLN A 253 9.16 -2.67 39.34
CA GLN A 253 8.94 -1.78 40.48
C GLN A 253 8.74 -0.36 40.00
N LEU A 254 7.67 0.27 40.47
CA LEU A 254 7.35 1.66 40.17
C LEU A 254 7.82 2.55 41.32
N VAL A 255 8.38 3.70 40.96
CA VAL A 255 8.90 4.67 41.95
C VAL A 255 7.79 5.64 42.38
N THR A 256 6.91 6.00 41.46
CA THR A 256 5.83 6.97 41.69
C THR A 256 4.66 6.32 42.42
N LYS A 257 4.21 6.96 43.51
CA LYS A 257 3.05 6.51 44.27
C LYS A 257 1.76 7.05 43.64
N PRO A 258 0.72 6.22 43.47
CA PRO A 258 -0.59 6.69 43.02
C PRO A 258 -1.19 7.65 44.05
N LYS A 259 -2.01 8.60 43.57
CA LYS A 259 -2.67 9.57 44.45
C LYS A 259 -3.71 8.87 45.36
N ASP A 260 -3.92 9.44 46.54
CA ASP A 260 -4.93 8.93 47.47
C ASP A 260 -6.35 9.19 46.96
N ARG A 261 -7.29 8.28 47.29
CA ARG A 261 -8.67 8.31 46.80
C ARG A 261 -9.40 9.62 47.18
N ARG A 262 -9.10 10.21 48.34
CA ARG A 262 -9.64 11.51 48.76
C ARG A 262 -9.11 12.67 47.91
N THR A 263 -7.82 12.62 47.57
CA THR A 263 -7.17 13.61 46.70
C THR A 263 -7.71 13.49 45.28
N ILE A 264 -7.92 12.26 44.79
CA ILE A 264 -8.58 11.98 43.51
C ILE A 264 -9.99 12.58 43.49
N ALA A 265 -10.81 12.33 44.50
CA ALA A 265 -12.18 12.87 44.56
C ALA A 265 -12.21 14.41 44.59
N ARG A 266 -11.31 15.04 45.35
CA ARG A 266 -11.19 16.51 45.38
C ARG A 266 -10.74 17.08 44.04
N GLN A 267 -9.81 16.41 43.35
CA GLN A 267 -9.34 16.84 42.04
C GLN A 267 -10.37 16.56 40.94
N GLN A 268 -11.18 15.50 41.06
CA GLN A 268 -12.33 15.23 40.20
C GLN A 268 -13.36 16.35 40.28
N GLN A 269 -13.73 16.77 41.49
CA GLN A 269 -14.65 17.90 41.69
C GLN A 269 -14.08 19.19 41.10
N ALA A 270 -12.81 19.49 41.35
CA ALA A 270 -12.15 20.66 40.77
C ALA A 270 -12.06 20.60 39.23
N ALA A 271 -11.90 19.41 38.65
CA ALA A 271 -11.92 19.22 37.20
C ALA A 271 -13.33 19.45 36.63
N GLN A 272 -14.36 18.89 37.27
CA GLN A 272 -15.76 19.11 36.91
C GLN A 272 -16.16 20.59 36.99
N GLU A 273 -15.73 21.31 38.03
CA GLU A 273 -15.95 22.75 38.17
C GLU A 273 -15.27 23.56 37.05
N ARG A 274 -14.04 23.18 36.66
CA ARG A 274 -13.35 23.82 35.51
C ARG A 274 -14.10 23.55 34.20
N GLN A 275 -14.62 22.35 34.00
CA GLN A 275 -15.40 22.00 32.82
C GLN A 275 -16.69 22.80 32.77
N GLN A 276 -17.42 22.87 33.87
CA GLN A 276 -18.67 23.62 33.97
C GLN A 276 -18.42 25.10 33.67
N LYS A 277 -17.33 25.67 34.18
CA LYS A 277 -16.92 27.04 33.87
C LYS A 277 -16.52 27.23 32.40
N ALA A 278 -15.87 26.24 31.78
CA ALA A 278 -15.52 26.30 30.36
C ALA A 278 -16.74 26.19 29.43
N LEU A 279 -17.75 25.40 29.84
CA LEU A 279 -19.06 25.31 29.18
C LEU A 279 -19.81 26.65 29.27
N GLU A 280 -19.84 27.27 30.44
CA GLU A 280 -20.44 28.60 30.65
C GLU A 280 -19.74 29.71 29.83
N GLN A 281 -18.45 29.57 29.58
CA GLN A 281 -17.67 30.50 28.77
C GLN A 281 -17.74 30.22 27.26
N GLY A 282 -18.47 29.19 26.83
CA GLY A 282 -18.68 28.85 25.42
C GLY A 282 -17.40 28.45 24.66
N ALA A 283 -16.30 28.14 25.35
CA ALA A 283 -14.97 28.07 24.77
C ALA A 283 -14.57 26.67 24.23
N ALA A 284 -15.33 25.61 24.52
CA ALA A 284 -14.94 24.25 24.15
C ALA A 284 -16.13 23.28 23.96
N ASN A 285 -15.93 22.28 23.10
CA ASN A 285 -16.89 21.20 22.85
C ASN A 285 -17.04 20.31 24.12
N PRO A 286 -18.25 20.12 24.67
CA PRO A 286 -18.51 19.35 25.89
C PRO A 286 -17.83 17.96 25.89
N ASP A 287 -17.94 17.23 24.79
CA ASP A 287 -17.43 15.85 24.68
C ASP A 287 -15.91 15.75 24.78
N SER A 288 -15.19 16.81 24.35
CA SER A 288 -13.73 16.88 24.41
C SER A 288 -13.25 17.10 25.84
N LEU A 289 -14.00 17.91 26.61
CA LEU A 289 -13.72 18.20 28.00
C LEU A 289 -13.90 16.94 28.86
N ASP A 290 -14.96 16.16 28.64
CA ASP A 290 -15.27 14.95 29.41
C ASP A 290 -14.26 13.83 29.19
N ALA A 291 -13.81 13.65 27.94
CA ALA A 291 -12.74 12.70 27.64
C ALA A 291 -11.40 13.09 28.29
N ALA A 292 -11.07 14.39 28.32
CA ALA A 292 -9.85 14.89 28.95
C ALA A 292 -9.88 14.71 30.48
N ALA A 293 -11.01 15.00 31.13
CA ALA A 293 -11.17 14.80 32.56
C ALA A 293 -11.13 13.32 32.95
N ALA A 294 -11.79 12.44 32.19
CA ALA A 294 -11.72 10.99 32.42
C ALA A 294 -10.29 10.44 32.27
N ALA A 295 -9.52 10.94 31.30
CA ALA A 295 -8.12 10.58 31.14
C ALA A 295 -7.24 11.08 32.30
N GLU A 296 -7.50 12.28 32.83
CA GLU A 296 -6.79 12.85 33.99
C GLU A 296 -7.05 12.02 35.26
N VAL A 297 -8.29 11.54 35.45
CA VAL A 297 -8.66 10.66 36.56
C VAL A 297 -7.93 9.32 36.48
N LEU A 298 -7.90 8.68 35.32
CA LEU A 298 -7.20 7.41 35.12
C LEU A 298 -5.68 7.53 35.39
N GLN A 299 -5.08 8.67 35.04
CA GLN A 299 -3.68 8.96 35.37
C GLN A 299 -3.42 9.09 36.88
N TRP A 300 -4.42 9.46 37.69
CA TRP A 300 -4.26 9.52 39.14
C TRP A 300 -4.36 8.15 39.81
N GLU A 301 -5.04 7.20 39.17
CA GLU A 301 -5.19 5.83 39.65
C GLU A 301 -4.01 4.92 39.24
N CYS A 302 -3.45 5.13 38.04
CA CYS A 302 -2.29 4.41 37.53
C CYS A 302 -1.12 5.38 37.30
N PRO A 303 0.00 5.26 38.03
CA PRO A 303 1.13 6.17 37.85
C PRO A 303 1.87 5.98 36.52
N VAL A 304 1.64 4.88 35.80
CA VAL A 304 2.27 4.59 34.50
C VAL A 304 1.52 5.31 33.38
N GLN A 305 2.24 6.14 32.62
CA GLN A 305 1.69 6.85 31.46
C GLN A 305 1.69 5.98 30.20
N TRP A 306 2.83 5.36 29.89
CA TRP A 306 2.98 4.49 28.72
C TRP A 306 4.10 3.46 28.91
N VAL A 307 4.07 2.39 28.10
CA VAL A 307 5.07 1.32 28.09
C VAL A 307 5.47 1.03 26.66
N ARG A 308 6.77 1.15 26.35
CA ARG A 308 7.35 0.87 25.03
C ARG A 308 8.19 -0.41 25.08
N ILE A 309 7.91 -1.34 24.17
CA ILE A 309 8.66 -2.59 24.01
C ILE A 309 9.61 -2.46 22.82
N ASP A 310 10.85 -2.90 23.00
CA ASP A 310 11.91 -2.88 21.99
C ASP A 310 12.14 -1.49 21.36
N PRO A 311 12.40 -0.44 22.16
CA PRO A 311 12.57 0.92 21.64
C PRO A 311 13.73 1.03 20.62
N GLU A 312 14.79 0.24 20.79
CA GLU A 312 15.98 0.27 19.94
C GLU A 312 15.92 -0.73 18.75
N GLY A 313 14.79 -1.43 18.56
CA GLY A 313 14.61 -2.39 17.47
C GLY A 313 15.64 -3.53 17.47
N GLU A 314 15.96 -4.06 18.64
CA GLU A 314 16.93 -5.15 18.87
C GLU A 314 16.40 -6.51 18.42
N TRP A 315 15.07 -6.62 18.27
CA TRP A 315 14.39 -7.89 17.98
C TRP A 315 13.69 -7.94 16.63
N LEU A 316 13.65 -6.85 15.85
CA LEU A 316 12.93 -6.77 14.56
C LEU A 316 11.58 -7.53 14.59
N ALA A 317 10.89 -7.40 15.73
CA ALA A 317 9.80 -8.28 16.10
C ALA A 317 8.47 -7.56 15.91
N ARG A 318 7.44 -8.34 15.59
CA ARG A 318 6.07 -7.86 15.70
C ARG A 318 5.65 -7.89 17.16
N VAL A 319 5.60 -6.72 17.79
CA VAL A 319 5.03 -6.56 19.13
C VAL A 319 3.50 -6.65 19.03
N GLN A 320 2.89 -7.51 19.83
CA GLN A 320 1.46 -7.70 19.93
C GLN A 320 0.98 -7.37 21.33
N LEU A 321 0.17 -6.32 21.43
CA LEU A 321 -0.55 -5.94 22.63
C LEU A 321 -1.97 -6.53 22.61
N PRO A 322 -2.59 -6.80 23.77
CA PRO A 322 -3.94 -7.34 23.85
C PRO A 322 -4.95 -6.28 23.40
N VAL A 323 -5.53 -6.50 22.22
CA VAL A 323 -6.51 -5.58 21.60
C VAL A 323 -7.82 -5.50 22.39
N HIS A 324 -8.16 -6.53 23.17
CA HIS A 324 -9.40 -6.54 23.97
C HIS A 324 -9.22 -6.00 25.39
N GLN A 325 -8.00 -5.65 25.81
CA GLN A 325 -7.77 -5.08 27.14
C GLN A 325 -8.26 -3.63 27.18
N ALA A 326 -9.35 -3.38 27.90
CA ALA A 326 -9.91 -2.04 28.07
C ALA A 326 -8.94 -1.14 28.85
N GLY A 327 -8.85 0.13 28.43
CA GLY A 327 -8.03 1.17 29.08
C GLY A 327 -6.59 1.23 28.54
N LEU A 328 -6.14 0.19 27.84
CA LEU A 328 -4.81 0.15 27.22
C LEU A 328 -4.67 1.19 26.09
N GLU A 329 -5.77 1.51 25.40
CA GLU A 329 -5.82 2.59 24.40
C GLU A 329 -5.38 3.94 24.95
N GLY A 330 -5.66 4.26 26.22
CA GLY A 330 -5.25 5.52 26.84
C GLY A 330 -3.74 5.62 27.01
N MET A 331 -3.09 4.52 27.41
CA MET A 331 -1.63 4.46 27.53
C MET A 331 -0.95 4.52 26.16
N VAL A 332 -1.50 3.85 25.16
CA VAL A 332 -0.97 3.89 23.79
C VAL A 332 -1.19 5.26 23.14
N ALA A 333 -2.31 5.93 23.40
CA ALA A 333 -2.54 7.31 22.98
C ALA A 333 -1.57 8.28 23.67
N ALA A 334 -1.27 8.07 24.96
CA ALA A 334 -0.24 8.84 25.65
C ALA A 334 1.16 8.59 25.07
N GLN A 335 1.49 7.36 24.69
CA GLN A 335 2.74 7.04 23.99
C GLN A 335 2.83 7.77 22.64
N LEU A 336 1.74 7.79 21.86
CA LEU A 336 1.66 8.48 20.58
C LEU A 336 1.97 9.98 20.69
N ALA A 337 1.47 10.62 21.75
CA ALA A 337 1.59 12.07 21.96
C ALA A 337 2.82 12.50 22.77
N LYS A 338 3.29 11.68 23.72
CA LYS A 338 4.24 12.08 24.78
C LYS A 338 5.55 11.29 24.80
N GLU A 339 5.67 10.17 24.08
CA GLU A 339 6.99 9.54 23.88
C GLU A 339 7.95 10.59 23.30
N ARG A 340 9.27 10.37 23.47
CA ARG A 340 10.31 11.27 22.94
C ARG A 340 9.83 11.90 21.62
N PRO A 341 9.81 13.25 21.47
CA PRO A 341 9.20 13.95 20.34
C PRO A 341 9.70 13.58 18.92
N ALA A 342 10.48 12.51 18.75
CA ALA A 342 11.01 12.01 17.49
C ALA A 342 11.03 10.47 17.36
N ASP A 343 10.44 9.66 18.27
CA ASP A 343 10.34 8.20 18.03
C ASP A 343 9.15 7.87 17.10
N ILE A 344 9.41 7.97 15.80
CA ILE A 344 8.45 7.65 14.75
C ILE A 344 8.05 6.16 14.80
N GLY A 345 8.95 5.26 15.22
CA GLY A 345 8.67 3.84 15.32
C GLY A 345 7.63 3.51 16.40
N ALA A 346 7.70 4.23 17.53
CA ALA A 346 6.67 4.18 18.58
C ALA A 346 5.32 4.69 18.08
N GLN A 347 5.32 5.83 17.38
CA GLN A 347 4.11 6.44 16.84
C GLN A 347 3.41 5.56 15.80
N ILE A 348 4.15 4.96 14.85
CA ILE A 348 3.59 4.03 13.86
C ILE A 348 2.98 2.80 14.55
N ALA A 349 3.67 2.23 15.54
CA ALA A 349 3.15 1.08 16.29
C ALA A 349 1.89 1.43 17.09
N ALA A 350 1.83 2.64 17.65
CA ALA A 350 0.67 3.13 18.38
C ALA A 350 -0.55 3.31 17.47
N VAL A 351 -0.38 3.92 16.29
CA VAL A 351 -1.46 4.04 15.28
C VAL A 351 -1.99 2.67 14.86
N ALA A 352 -1.09 1.70 14.58
CA ALA A 352 -1.49 0.35 14.21
C ALA A 352 -2.28 -0.36 15.32
N TYR A 353 -1.90 -0.18 16.59
CA TYR A 353 -2.67 -0.71 17.72
C TYR A 353 -4.03 -0.03 17.87
N LEU A 354 -4.07 1.31 17.80
CA LEU A 354 -5.30 2.08 17.93
C LEU A 354 -6.30 1.74 16.82
N GLN A 355 -5.82 1.49 15.59
CA GLN A 355 -6.64 0.98 14.50
C GLN A 355 -7.29 -0.36 14.88
N ALA A 356 -6.49 -1.36 15.26
CA ALA A 356 -7.01 -2.67 15.64
C ALA A 356 -7.97 -2.59 16.84
N ARG A 357 -7.72 -1.67 17.78
CA ARG A 357 -8.57 -1.43 18.94
C ARG A 357 -9.89 -0.74 18.58
N ALA A 358 -9.86 0.18 17.62
CA ALA A 358 -11.05 0.81 17.06
C ALA A 358 -11.90 -0.20 16.28
N GLU A 359 -11.27 -1.06 15.47
CA GLU A 359 -11.94 -2.19 14.80
C GLU A 359 -12.57 -3.17 15.80
N ALA A 360 -11.93 -3.38 16.96
CA ALA A 360 -12.48 -4.16 18.08
C ALA A 360 -13.57 -3.41 18.90
N GLY A 361 -14.03 -2.24 18.44
CA GLY A 361 -15.18 -1.54 18.99
C GLY A 361 -14.90 -0.35 19.93
N SER A 362 -13.65 0.10 20.09
CA SER A 362 -13.34 1.24 20.97
C SER A 362 -13.54 2.60 20.29
N SER A 363 -14.50 3.40 20.78
CA SER A 363 -14.65 4.80 20.37
C SER A 363 -13.52 5.70 20.88
N SER A 364 -12.92 5.37 22.04
CA SER A 364 -11.75 6.11 22.56
C SER A 364 -10.55 5.99 21.64
N ALA A 365 -10.36 4.84 20.99
CA ALA A 365 -9.29 4.66 20.02
C ALA A 365 -9.53 5.49 18.74
N VAL A 366 -10.79 5.61 18.28
CA VAL A 366 -11.15 6.51 17.16
C VAL A 366 -10.85 7.97 17.51
N ASN A 367 -11.20 8.42 18.72
CA ASN A 367 -10.90 9.78 19.16
C ASN A 367 -9.39 10.05 19.26
N ALA A 368 -8.60 9.08 19.74
CA ALA A 368 -7.14 9.19 19.79
C ALA A 368 -6.53 9.31 18.38
N LEU A 369 -7.03 8.54 17.40
CA LEU A 369 -6.62 8.67 16.01
C LEU A 369 -7.01 10.03 15.41
N LEU A 370 -8.20 10.54 15.72
CA LEU A 370 -8.63 11.88 15.28
C LEU A 370 -7.73 12.99 15.83
N GLN A 371 -7.42 12.94 17.13
CA GLN A 371 -6.47 13.88 17.74
C GLN A 371 -5.09 13.80 17.09
N CYS A 372 -4.62 12.60 16.75
CA CYS A 372 -3.36 12.41 16.05
C CYS A 372 -3.34 13.07 14.67
N VAL A 373 -4.43 13.03 13.91
CA VAL A 373 -4.49 13.67 12.58
C VAL A 373 -4.28 15.18 12.68
N ASP A 374 -4.85 15.81 13.69
CA ASP A 374 -4.80 17.26 13.87
C ASP A 374 -3.55 17.76 14.63
N ASP A 375 -2.84 16.90 15.37
CA ASP A 375 -1.67 17.31 16.16
C ASP A 375 -0.46 17.70 15.27
N PRO A 376 -0.04 18.99 15.25
CA PRO A 376 1.11 19.42 14.46
C PRO A 376 2.45 18.89 14.98
N LYS A 377 2.52 18.39 16.21
CA LYS A 377 3.76 17.84 16.81
C LYS A 377 4.07 16.43 16.33
N VAL A 378 3.06 15.71 15.84
CA VAL A 378 3.22 14.35 15.34
C VAL A 378 3.77 14.39 13.91
N PHE A 379 4.63 13.43 13.58
CA PHE A 379 5.24 13.34 12.25
C PHE A 379 4.17 13.20 11.16
N CYS A 380 4.29 13.97 10.05
CA CYS A 380 3.24 14.07 9.03
C CYS A 380 2.79 12.73 8.43
N ARG A 381 3.70 11.75 8.26
CA ARG A 381 3.32 10.42 7.78
C ARG A 381 2.55 9.60 8.80
N VAL A 382 2.85 9.74 10.09
CA VAL A 382 2.07 9.10 11.16
C VAL A 382 0.66 9.68 11.18
N ARG A 383 0.54 11.00 11.03
CA ARG A 383 -0.76 11.68 10.92
C ARG A 383 -1.55 11.20 9.70
N ALA A 384 -0.89 11.04 8.55
CA ALA A 384 -1.49 10.48 7.35
C ALA A 384 -1.92 9.02 7.54
N ASP A 385 -1.12 8.20 8.23
CA ASP A 385 -1.46 6.82 8.57
C ASP A 385 -2.62 6.74 9.56
N ALA A 386 -2.70 7.67 10.52
CA ALA A 386 -3.84 7.81 11.42
C ALA A 386 -5.13 8.17 10.66
N ALA A 387 -5.05 9.06 9.65
CA ALA A 387 -6.17 9.36 8.77
C ALA A 387 -6.64 8.12 7.99
N ARG A 388 -5.70 7.36 7.41
CA ARG A 388 -6.02 6.08 6.73
C ARG A 388 -6.64 5.06 7.69
N ALA A 389 -6.12 4.97 8.91
CA ALA A 389 -6.66 4.09 9.96
C ALA A 389 -8.10 4.46 10.32
N LEU A 390 -8.43 5.76 10.43
CA LEU A 390 -9.81 6.21 10.64
C LEU A 390 -10.74 5.76 9.52
N GLY A 391 -10.32 5.90 8.26
CA GLY A 391 -11.09 5.41 7.11
C GLY A 391 -11.28 3.90 7.13
N ALA A 392 -10.25 3.13 7.50
CA ALA A 392 -10.35 1.67 7.63
C ALA A 392 -11.29 1.25 8.77
N CYS A 393 -11.38 2.06 9.83
CA CYS A 393 -12.30 1.84 10.95
C CYS A 393 -13.76 2.17 10.62
N ALA A 394 -14.01 2.92 9.55
CA ALA A 394 -15.34 3.34 9.08
C ALA A 394 -16.05 2.27 8.24
N CYS A 395 -15.92 1.01 8.63
CA CYS A 395 -16.23 -0.15 7.79
C CYS A 395 -17.61 -0.79 8.01
N ASP A 396 -18.27 -0.51 9.13
CA ASP A 396 -19.50 -1.13 9.62
C ASP A 396 -20.62 -0.09 9.83
N ALA A 397 -21.85 -0.51 10.10
CA ALA A 397 -22.99 0.40 10.34
C ALA A 397 -23.03 0.98 11.77
N SER A 398 -22.00 0.74 12.60
CA SER A 398 -21.99 1.16 14.00
C SER A 398 -21.86 2.68 14.18
N GLN A 399 -22.32 3.19 15.32
CA GLN A 399 -22.16 4.60 15.70
C GLN A 399 -20.70 5.05 15.70
N ARG A 400 -19.79 4.19 16.15
CA ARG A 400 -18.33 4.39 16.09
C ARG A 400 -17.83 4.58 14.65
N SER A 401 -18.33 3.75 13.74
CA SER A 401 -17.98 3.84 12.32
C SER A 401 -18.44 5.16 11.69
N ASN A 402 -19.67 5.56 12.00
CA ASN A 402 -20.22 6.83 11.54
C ASN A 402 -19.40 8.00 12.08
N LEU A 403 -19.03 7.95 13.37
CA LEU A 403 -18.12 8.93 13.96
C LEU A 403 -16.79 9.00 13.20
N ALA A 404 -16.16 7.86 12.89
CA ALA A 404 -14.91 7.83 12.15
C ALA A 404 -15.04 8.46 10.75
N LEU A 405 -16.05 8.06 9.98
CA LEU A 405 -16.30 8.60 8.64
C LEU A 405 -16.58 10.10 8.66
N THR A 406 -17.53 10.54 9.50
CA THR A 406 -17.90 11.95 9.63
C THR A 406 -16.70 12.79 10.08
N SER A 407 -15.84 12.24 10.94
CA SER A 407 -14.62 12.92 11.38
C SER A 407 -13.62 13.09 10.25
N VAL A 408 -13.40 12.06 9.40
CA VAL A 408 -12.53 12.16 8.21
C VAL A 408 -13.07 13.21 7.23
N ALA A 409 -14.36 13.14 6.88
CA ALA A 409 -14.97 14.09 5.95
C ALA A 409 -14.93 15.53 6.49
N ARG A 410 -15.19 15.73 7.79
CA ARG A 410 -15.10 17.04 8.43
C ARG A 410 -13.67 17.56 8.50
N ALA A 411 -12.69 16.70 8.82
CA ALA A 411 -11.28 17.07 8.84
C ALA A 411 -10.80 17.47 7.45
N TYR A 412 -11.20 16.74 6.41
CA TYR A 412 -10.92 17.09 5.01
C TYR A 412 -11.52 18.45 4.65
N ARG A 413 -12.82 18.65 4.85
CA ARG A 413 -13.51 19.92 4.53
C ARG A 413 -12.88 21.12 5.24
N ARG A 414 -12.59 20.99 6.52
CA ARG A 414 -11.97 22.07 7.31
C ARG A 414 -10.60 22.48 6.75
N ARG A 415 -9.85 21.55 6.14
CA ARG A 415 -8.50 21.80 5.63
C ARG A 415 -8.49 22.22 4.17
N ARG A 416 -9.43 21.71 3.37
CA ARG A 416 -9.37 21.79 1.90
C ARG A 416 -10.58 22.44 1.25
N CYS A 417 -11.66 22.71 1.97
CA CYS A 417 -12.84 23.38 1.44
C CYS A 417 -13.01 24.78 2.05
N ASP A 418 -13.47 25.73 1.25
CA ASP A 418 -13.86 27.04 1.74
C ASP A 418 -15.15 26.91 2.58
N PRO A 419 -15.19 27.41 3.83
CA PRO A 419 -16.37 27.35 4.69
C PRO A 419 -17.62 28.00 4.10
N SER A 420 -17.46 28.97 3.20
CA SER A 420 -18.55 29.76 2.62
C SER A 420 -19.19 29.10 1.39
N THR A 421 -18.39 28.48 0.52
CA THR A 421 -18.86 27.86 -0.71
C THR A 421 -19.01 26.35 -0.59
N GLY A 422 -18.32 25.72 0.37
CA GLY A 422 -18.24 24.27 0.50
C GLY A 422 -17.39 23.59 -0.58
N LEU A 423 -16.88 24.34 -1.56
CA LEU A 423 -16.04 23.84 -2.64
C LEU A 423 -14.57 23.77 -2.20
N PRO A 424 -13.74 22.95 -2.88
CA PRO A 424 -12.31 22.94 -2.63
C PRO A 424 -11.71 24.34 -2.74
N ALA A 425 -11.02 24.77 -1.69
CA ALA A 425 -10.27 26.02 -1.64
C ALA A 425 -9.00 25.92 -2.49
N PRO A 426 -8.42 27.07 -2.90
CA PRO A 426 -7.18 27.09 -3.64
C PRO A 426 -6.10 26.19 -3.02
N THR A 427 -5.36 25.53 -3.89
CA THR A 427 -4.33 24.57 -3.44
C THR A 427 -3.12 25.36 -2.94
N ASP A 428 -2.83 25.23 -1.63
CA ASP A 428 -1.62 25.76 -1.00
C ASP A 428 -0.75 24.61 -0.51
N LEU A 429 0.33 24.32 -1.26
CA LEU A 429 1.30 23.29 -0.92
C LEU A 429 2.59 23.85 -0.31
N SER A 430 2.58 25.11 0.15
CA SER A 430 3.72 25.71 0.86
C SER A 430 4.14 24.90 2.08
N ASN A 431 3.19 24.21 2.72
CA ASN A 431 3.43 23.28 3.81
C ASN A 431 3.29 21.81 3.36
N LEU A 432 4.41 21.20 2.97
CA LEU A 432 4.45 19.79 2.56
C LEU A 432 3.94 18.82 3.65
N ALA A 433 4.11 19.15 4.93
CA ALA A 433 3.63 18.31 6.01
C ALA A 433 2.10 18.25 6.04
N THR A 434 1.41 19.35 5.74
CA THR A 434 -0.06 19.36 5.66
C THR A 434 -0.55 18.63 4.42
N ALA A 435 0.14 18.77 3.29
CA ALA A 435 -0.18 18.06 2.04
C ALA A 435 -0.09 16.54 2.20
N VAL A 436 0.94 16.02 2.89
CA VAL A 436 1.07 14.58 3.18
C VAL A 436 -0.09 14.06 4.03
N VAL A 437 -0.62 14.88 4.95
CA VAL A 437 -1.80 14.52 5.75
C VAL A 437 -3.07 14.55 4.90
N ASP A 438 -3.19 15.49 3.96
CA ASP A 438 -4.29 15.53 3.00
C ASP A 438 -4.31 14.28 2.12
N GLU A 439 -3.15 13.78 1.66
CA GLU A 439 -3.07 12.49 0.96
C GLU A 439 -3.64 11.33 1.81
N GLY A 440 -3.42 11.35 3.13
CA GLY A 440 -3.98 10.37 4.06
C GLY A 440 -5.50 10.46 4.20
N LEU A 441 -6.03 11.69 4.31
CA LEU A 441 -7.48 11.95 4.37
C LEU A 441 -8.19 11.57 3.08
N VAL A 442 -7.60 11.93 1.93
CA VAL A 442 -8.08 11.57 0.59
C VAL A 442 -8.13 10.05 0.42
N ALA A 443 -7.07 9.34 0.82
CA ALA A 443 -7.07 7.89 0.81
C ALA A 443 -8.17 7.29 1.70
N ALA A 444 -8.45 7.90 2.86
CA ALA A 444 -9.50 7.46 3.77
C ALA A 444 -10.92 7.63 3.19
N LEU A 445 -11.18 8.74 2.47
CA LEU A 445 -12.46 8.99 1.78
C LEU A 445 -12.76 7.94 0.70
N GLY A 446 -11.72 7.38 0.08
CA GLY A 446 -11.86 6.36 -0.97
C GLY A 446 -12.27 4.98 -0.48
N LEU A 447 -12.24 4.72 0.84
CA LEU A 447 -12.46 3.38 1.39
C LEU A 447 -13.97 3.02 1.42
N PRO A 448 -14.35 1.82 0.95
CA PRO A 448 -15.73 1.37 0.98
C PRO A 448 -16.12 0.88 2.39
N ARG A 449 -17.43 0.89 2.70
CA ARG A 449 -17.99 0.42 3.98
C ARG A 449 -19.20 -0.49 3.78
N SER A 450 -19.56 -1.26 4.80
CA SER A 450 -20.81 -2.05 4.77
C SER A 450 -22.01 -1.11 4.64
N PRO A 451 -23.08 -1.51 3.92
CA PRO A 451 -24.28 -0.71 3.85
C PRO A 451 -24.95 -0.71 5.23
N PRO A 452 -25.68 0.35 5.61
CA PRO A 452 -26.51 0.32 6.80
C PRO A 452 -27.58 -0.77 6.66
N GLU A 453 -27.81 -1.56 7.71
CA GLU A 453 -28.96 -2.48 7.78
C GLU A 453 -30.24 -1.68 7.52
N PRO A 454 -31.16 -2.16 6.67
CA PRO A 454 -32.44 -1.48 6.47
C PRO A 454 -33.16 -1.45 7.81
N THR A 455 -33.23 -0.27 8.40
CA THR A 455 -33.96 -0.03 9.64
C THR A 455 -35.40 -0.52 9.47
N GLY A 456 -35.78 -1.53 10.27
CA GLY A 456 -37.16 -2.00 10.36
C GLY A 456 -38.04 -0.90 10.93
N GLY A 457 -38.68 -0.13 10.05
CA GLY A 457 -39.52 1.00 10.43
C GLY A 457 -40.17 1.66 9.23
N GLY A 458 -41.31 1.08 8.81
CA GLY A 458 -42.42 1.70 8.06
C GLY A 458 -42.14 2.81 7.03
N GLY A 459 -42.37 2.47 5.76
CA GLY A 459 -42.96 3.37 4.76
C GLY A 459 -42.01 3.98 3.74
N GLY A 460 -42.06 3.45 2.51
CA GLY A 460 -41.80 4.19 1.26
C GLY A 460 -40.44 4.89 1.14
N GLY A 461 -39.38 4.13 0.86
CA GLY A 461 -38.08 4.68 0.49
C GLY A 461 -37.26 3.67 -0.29
N ALA A 462 -36.95 4.01 -1.54
CA ALA A 462 -36.30 3.17 -2.54
C ALA A 462 -35.16 2.31 -1.98
N THR A 463 -35.29 0.99 -2.10
CA THR A 463 -34.19 0.05 -1.92
C THR A 463 -33.09 0.41 -2.93
N ALA A 464 -31.95 0.89 -2.44
CA ALA A 464 -30.76 1.10 -3.25
C ALA A 464 -30.19 -0.25 -3.73
N GLU A 465 -30.82 -0.85 -4.75
CA GLU A 465 -30.26 -1.92 -5.55
C GLU A 465 -29.11 -1.33 -6.40
N GLY A 466 -27.94 -1.11 -5.80
CA GLY A 466 -26.85 -0.50 -6.54
C GLY A 466 -26.33 -1.39 -7.69
N PHE A 467 -25.29 -0.88 -8.33
CA PHE A 467 -24.63 -1.42 -9.53
C PHE A 467 -23.66 -2.65 -9.40
N ALA A 468 -23.09 -2.96 -8.23
CA ALA A 468 -22.11 -4.04 -8.04
C ALA A 468 -22.73 -5.44 -7.78
N GLY A 469 -22.88 -6.21 -8.86
CA GLY A 469 -22.70 -7.68 -8.92
C GLY A 469 -23.61 -8.59 -8.08
N GLY A 470 -24.52 -9.30 -8.78
CA GLY A 470 -25.22 -10.47 -8.25
C GLY A 470 -24.28 -11.64 -7.98
N GLY A 471 -24.03 -11.90 -6.70
CA GLY A 471 -23.48 -13.14 -6.18
C GLY A 471 -24.45 -13.71 -5.17
N THR A 472 -25.05 -14.86 -5.45
CA THR A 472 -25.84 -15.64 -4.50
C THR A 472 -24.92 -16.09 -3.36
N GLY A 473 -25.00 -15.40 -2.22
CA GLY A 473 -24.32 -15.78 -0.97
C GLY A 473 -23.97 -14.58 -0.10
N GLY A 474 -24.90 -14.18 0.78
CA GLY A 474 -24.71 -13.57 2.11
C GLY A 474 -23.57 -12.59 2.42
N SER A 475 -22.92 -11.95 1.46
CA SER A 475 -21.82 -11.01 1.70
C SER A 475 -22.34 -9.58 1.70
N ALA A 476 -22.28 -8.92 2.87
CA ALA A 476 -22.62 -7.51 3.03
C ALA A 476 -21.97 -6.68 1.92
N ARG A 477 -22.78 -5.96 1.16
CA ARG A 477 -22.35 -5.32 -0.07
C ARG A 477 -21.64 -4.00 0.23
N TRP A 478 -20.31 -4.02 0.27
CA TRP A 478 -19.52 -2.81 0.55
C TRP A 478 -19.70 -1.74 -0.53
N VAL A 479 -19.97 -0.51 -0.11
CA VAL A 479 -20.24 0.66 -0.95
C VAL A 479 -19.51 1.88 -0.37
N THR A 480 -19.00 2.75 -1.23
CA THR A 480 -18.47 4.07 -0.82
C THR A 480 -19.61 5.08 -0.83
N PRO A 481 -19.82 5.88 0.23
CA PRO A 481 -20.86 6.93 0.23
C PRO A 481 -20.70 7.89 -0.95
N SER A 482 -21.80 8.28 -1.59
CA SER A 482 -21.78 9.20 -2.75
C SER A 482 -21.04 10.50 -2.44
N GLU A 483 -21.29 11.07 -1.26
CA GLU A 483 -20.63 12.27 -0.74
C GLU A 483 -19.09 12.15 -0.76
N CYS A 484 -18.54 10.98 -0.42
CA CYS A 484 -17.09 10.77 -0.45
C CYS A 484 -16.55 10.68 -1.87
N VAL A 485 -17.31 10.10 -2.80
CA VAL A 485 -16.93 10.05 -4.23
C VAL A 485 -16.97 11.46 -4.82
N GLU A 486 -18.01 12.23 -4.50
CA GLU A 486 -18.17 13.63 -4.92
C GLU A 486 -17.03 14.52 -4.41
N LEU A 487 -16.68 14.42 -3.11
CA LEU A 487 -15.54 15.15 -2.55
C LEU A 487 -14.22 14.83 -3.28
N LEU A 488 -14.02 13.57 -3.68
CA LEU A 488 -12.83 13.16 -4.42
C LEU A 488 -12.82 13.67 -5.86
N THR A 489 -13.98 13.66 -6.54
CA THR A 489 -14.10 14.22 -7.89
C THR A 489 -13.93 15.73 -7.87
N ASP A 490 -14.56 16.43 -6.93
CA ASP A 490 -14.43 17.87 -6.77
C ASP A 490 -12.98 18.25 -6.48
N MET A 491 -12.31 17.52 -5.59
CA MET A 491 -10.89 17.76 -5.33
C MET A 491 -10.05 17.71 -6.62
N LEU A 492 -10.23 16.69 -7.44
CA LEU A 492 -9.46 16.52 -8.67
C LEU A 492 -9.79 17.58 -9.73
N ASP A 493 -10.98 18.16 -9.66
CA ASP A 493 -11.45 19.16 -10.64
C ASP A 493 -10.93 20.56 -10.33
N TYR A 494 -10.72 20.86 -9.05
CA TYR A 494 -10.27 22.16 -8.57
C TYR A 494 -8.76 22.21 -8.24
N ILE A 495 -8.05 21.07 -8.19
CA ILE A 495 -6.59 21.07 -8.03
C ILE A 495 -5.92 21.72 -9.25
N GLY A 496 -5.09 22.74 -9.01
CA GLY A 496 -4.26 23.39 -10.02
C GLY A 496 -4.91 24.56 -10.77
N ALA A 497 -6.17 24.91 -10.45
CA ALA A 497 -6.86 26.05 -11.06
C ALA A 497 -6.23 27.42 -10.72
N ASP A 498 -5.38 27.48 -9.68
CA ASP A 498 -4.95 28.75 -9.07
C ASP A 498 -3.47 29.11 -9.31
N GLY A 499 -2.71 28.27 -10.02
CA GLY A 499 -1.31 28.57 -10.37
C GLY A 499 -0.29 28.42 -9.22
N ASP A 500 -0.53 27.53 -8.24
CA ASP A 500 0.47 27.19 -7.21
C ASP A 500 1.79 26.73 -7.87
N PRO A 501 2.96 27.33 -7.53
CA PRO A 501 4.24 26.93 -8.09
C PRO A 501 4.72 25.53 -7.64
N HIS A 502 4.07 24.91 -6.64
CA HIS A 502 4.48 23.62 -6.09
C HIS A 502 3.84 22.43 -6.81
N ASP A 503 4.57 21.31 -6.86
CA ASP A 503 4.13 20.09 -7.55
C ASP A 503 2.99 19.38 -6.81
N SER A 504 1.78 19.44 -7.37
CA SER A 504 0.57 18.79 -6.85
C SER A 504 0.43 17.31 -7.25
N THR A 505 1.37 16.76 -8.05
CA THR A 505 1.23 15.41 -8.63
C THR A 505 1.09 14.29 -7.59
N SER A 506 1.67 14.46 -6.40
CA SER A 506 1.54 13.47 -5.31
C SER A 506 0.11 13.43 -4.75
N LEU A 507 -0.50 14.59 -4.52
CA LEU A 507 -1.88 14.71 -4.04
C LEU A 507 -2.88 14.23 -5.10
N VAL A 508 -2.66 14.59 -6.37
CA VAL A 508 -3.45 14.11 -7.50
C VAL A 508 -3.38 12.59 -7.61
N ALA A 509 -2.17 12.02 -7.54
CA ALA A 509 -1.98 10.57 -7.58
C ALA A 509 -2.70 9.86 -6.40
N ALA A 510 -2.68 10.46 -5.20
CA ALA A 510 -3.43 9.96 -4.06
C ALA A 510 -4.95 10.02 -4.29
N GLY A 511 -5.46 11.11 -4.89
CA GLY A 511 -6.86 11.25 -5.29
C GLY A 511 -7.32 10.21 -6.30
N LEU A 512 -6.51 9.99 -7.35
CA LEU A 512 -6.78 8.95 -8.35
C LEU A 512 -6.77 7.55 -7.73
N ALA A 513 -5.78 7.25 -6.87
CA ALA A 513 -5.73 5.99 -6.16
C ALA A 513 -6.93 5.79 -5.21
N ALA A 514 -7.39 6.87 -4.56
CA ALA A 514 -8.59 6.87 -3.72
C ALA A 514 -9.85 6.58 -4.56
N LEU A 515 -10.04 7.27 -5.70
CA LEU A 515 -11.11 6.96 -6.66
C LEU A 515 -11.07 5.50 -7.12
N GLY A 516 -9.88 4.99 -7.42
CA GLY A 516 -9.66 3.58 -7.74
C GLY A 516 -10.01 2.61 -6.62
N SER A 517 -10.03 3.07 -5.36
CA SER A 517 -10.40 2.27 -4.18
C SER A 517 -11.90 2.29 -3.88
N THR A 518 -12.63 3.26 -4.46
CA THR A 518 -14.07 3.42 -4.24
C THR A 518 -14.89 2.23 -4.76
N ARG A 519 -16.09 2.09 -4.21
CA ARG A 519 -17.17 1.25 -4.74
C ARG A 519 -18.39 2.16 -4.97
N PRO A 520 -18.48 2.82 -6.14
CA PRO A 520 -19.53 3.78 -6.41
C PRO A 520 -20.93 3.15 -6.22
N PRO A 521 -21.85 3.84 -5.51
CA PRO A 521 -23.19 3.31 -5.25
C PRO A 521 -24.04 3.28 -6.53
N THR A 522 -23.87 4.29 -7.38
CA THR A 522 -24.66 4.55 -8.58
C THR A 522 -23.80 4.51 -9.85
N THR A 523 -24.46 4.30 -10.99
CA THR A 523 -23.89 4.42 -12.34
C THR A 523 -23.32 5.82 -12.57
N ALA A 524 -24.04 6.87 -12.18
CA ALA A 524 -23.58 8.26 -12.27
C ALA A 524 -22.28 8.51 -11.50
N ALA A 525 -22.15 7.99 -10.28
CA ALA A 525 -20.94 8.13 -9.48
C ALA A 525 -19.74 7.37 -10.10
N LEU A 526 -19.99 6.21 -10.73
CA LEU A 526 -18.96 5.50 -11.49
C LEU A 526 -18.50 6.31 -12.70
N GLU A 527 -19.45 6.81 -13.49
CA GLU A 527 -19.16 7.61 -14.68
C GLU A 527 -18.38 8.88 -14.30
N GLY A 528 -18.79 9.58 -13.24
CA GLY A 528 -18.06 10.73 -12.71
C GLY A 528 -16.62 10.39 -12.28
N ALA A 529 -16.41 9.27 -11.58
CA ALA A 529 -15.07 8.83 -11.20
C ALA A 529 -14.19 8.48 -12.43
N VAL A 530 -14.74 7.78 -13.42
CA VAL A 530 -14.02 7.45 -14.67
C VAL A 530 -13.71 8.71 -15.46
N ASP A 531 -14.63 9.66 -15.54
CA ASP A 531 -14.45 10.92 -16.24
C ASP A 531 -13.40 11.82 -15.59
N ALA A 532 -13.34 11.86 -14.25
CA ALA A 532 -12.27 12.52 -13.51
C ALA A 532 -10.89 11.90 -13.82
N ILE A 533 -10.79 10.56 -13.80
CA ILE A 533 -9.54 9.85 -14.15
C ILE A 533 -9.14 10.15 -15.62
N ARG A 534 -10.10 10.12 -16.54
CA ARG A 534 -9.89 10.41 -17.96
C ARG A 534 -9.37 11.83 -18.19
N ARG A 535 -9.90 12.83 -17.48
CA ARG A 535 -9.43 14.22 -17.58
C ARG A 535 -7.96 14.33 -17.22
N TRP A 536 -7.54 13.71 -16.12
CA TRP A 536 -6.15 13.72 -15.67
C TRP A 536 -5.20 12.97 -16.61
N LEU A 537 -5.61 11.85 -17.20
CA LEU A 537 -4.83 11.16 -18.23
C LEU A 537 -4.58 12.05 -19.45
N ARG A 538 -5.59 12.81 -19.90
CA ARG A 538 -5.44 13.74 -21.02
C ARG A 538 -4.61 14.96 -20.66
N HIS A 539 -4.83 15.52 -19.48
CA HIS A 539 -4.09 16.68 -18.98
C HIS A 539 -2.59 16.37 -18.89
N ASP A 540 -2.22 15.22 -18.32
CA ASP A 540 -0.83 14.80 -18.21
C ASP A 540 -0.19 14.52 -19.58
N ALA A 541 -0.94 13.94 -20.52
CA ALA A 541 -0.46 13.73 -21.90
C ALA A 541 -0.13 15.05 -22.61
N VAL A 542 -0.90 16.11 -22.37
CA VAL A 542 -0.64 17.45 -22.94
C VAL A 542 0.60 18.11 -22.32
N ILE A 543 0.76 18.02 -20.99
CA ILE A 543 1.91 18.59 -20.28
C ILE A 543 3.21 17.84 -20.63
N CYS A 544 3.18 16.51 -20.65
CA CYS A 544 4.34 15.68 -20.96
C CYS A 544 4.68 15.64 -22.47
N GLY A 545 3.78 16.10 -23.35
CA GLY A 545 3.98 16.16 -24.80
C GLY A 545 5.07 17.15 -25.24
N VAL A 546 5.48 18.08 -24.37
CA VAL A 546 6.55 19.04 -24.60
C VAL A 546 7.90 18.47 -24.12
N GLY A 547 8.33 17.35 -24.71
CA GLY A 547 9.76 16.97 -24.82
C GLY A 547 10.61 16.88 -23.55
N GLY A 548 10.08 16.50 -22.38
CA GLY A 548 10.86 16.37 -21.15
C GLY A 548 10.99 14.95 -20.63
N SER A 549 12.17 14.35 -20.72
CA SER A 549 12.59 13.20 -19.89
C SER A 549 12.70 13.55 -18.39
N THR A 550 12.36 14.78 -18.01
CA THR A 550 12.59 15.41 -16.72
C THR A 550 11.34 15.56 -15.84
N HIS A 551 10.12 15.31 -16.35
CA HIS A 551 8.89 15.45 -15.53
C HIS A 551 8.51 14.13 -14.84
N ALA A 552 9.29 13.74 -13.83
CA ALA A 552 9.02 12.54 -13.02
C ALA A 552 7.64 12.57 -12.32
N GLY A 553 7.08 13.76 -12.08
CA GLY A 553 5.76 13.97 -11.47
C GLY A 553 4.59 13.54 -12.36
N GLY A 554 4.63 13.85 -13.67
CA GLY A 554 3.52 13.53 -14.58
C GLY A 554 3.32 12.02 -14.74
N ARG A 555 4.43 11.29 -14.90
CA ARG A 555 4.41 9.82 -14.97
C ARG A 555 3.77 9.15 -13.75
N ARG A 556 3.90 9.75 -12.56
CA ARG A 556 3.25 9.26 -11.33
C ARG A 556 1.72 9.33 -11.45
N VAL A 557 1.19 10.45 -11.96
CA VAL A 557 -0.25 10.66 -12.18
C VAL A 557 -0.78 9.64 -13.19
N THR A 558 -0.10 9.46 -14.32
CA THR A 558 -0.48 8.46 -15.33
C THR A 558 -0.49 7.03 -14.75
N ILE A 559 0.53 6.64 -13.97
CA ILE A 559 0.58 5.32 -13.33
C ILE A 559 -0.58 5.15 -12.33
N ALA A 560 -0.86 6.17 -11.51
CA ALA A 560 -1.96 6.13 -10.54
C ALA A 560 -3.32 6.02 -11.24
N ALA A 561 -3.54 6.76 -12.33
CA ALA A 561 -4.75 6.68 -13.14
C ALA A 561 -4.95 5.28 -13.77
N LEU A 562 -3.90 4.69 -14.34
CA LEU A 562 -3.96 3.33 -14.91
C LEU A 562 -4.29 2.29 -13.83
N HIS A 563 -3.68 2.39 -12.64
CA HIS A 563 -4.01 1.54 -11.51
C HIS A 563 -5.43 1.76 -10.99
N ALA A 564 -5.92 3.00 -10.97
CA ALA A 564 -7.28 3.33 -10.57
C ALA A 564 -8.32 2.72 -11.52
N LEU A 565 -8.12 2.85 -12.84
CA LEU A 565 -8.93 2.20 -13.86
C LEU A 565 -8.92 0.68 -13.71
N ARG A 566 -7.73 0.09 -13.49
CA ARG A 566 -7.58 -1.36 -13.26
C ARG A 566 -8.40 -1.82 -12.06
N ALA A 567 -8.34 -1.07 -10.96
CA ALA A 567 -9.05 -1.38 -9.73
C ALA A 567 -10.57 -1.26 -9.89
N LEU A 568 -11.06 -0.22 -10.59
CA LEU A 568 -12.49 -0.03 -10.88
C LEU A 568 -13.02 -1.17 -11.78
N VAL A 569 -12.38 -1.41 -12.92
CA VAL A 569 -12.76 -2.48 -13.87
C VAL A 569 -12.70 -3.86 -13.22
N GLY A 570 -11.70 -4.10 -12.37
CA GLY A 570 -11.57 -5.33 -11.60
C GLY A 570 -12.73 -5.60 -10.61
N ARG A 571 -13.65 -4.65 -10.39
CA ARG A 571 -14.84 -4.85 -9.54
C ARG A 571 -16.15 -4.84 -10.32
N LEU A 572 -16.12 -4.49 -11.60
CA LEU A 572 -17.31 -4.46 -12.45
C LEU A 572 -17.76 -5.88 -12.84
N PRO A 573 -19.07 -6.09 -13.09
CA PRO A 573 -19.51 -7.30 -13.76
C PRO A 573 -18.85 -7.40 -15.15
N SER A 574 -18.61 -8.63 -15.62
CA SER A 574 -18.00 -8.82 -16.93
C SER A 574 -18.88 -8.20 -18.01
N LEU A 575 -18.25 -7.59 -19.02
CA LEU A 575 -18.97 -6.93 -20.11
C LEU A 575 -19.96 -7.89 -20.81
N PRO A 576 -19.61 -9.15 -21.11
CA PRO A 576 -20.56 -10.12 -21.66
C PRO A 576 -21.77 -10.37 -20.74
N ALA A 577 -21.55 -10.45 -19.42
CA ALA A 577 -22.65 -10.66 -18.46
C ALA A 577 -23.57 -9.44 -18.37
N ALA A 578 -23.01 -8.23 -18.33
CA ALA A 578 -23.77 -6.99 -18.30
C ALA A 578 -24.63 -6.83 -19.57
N LEU A 579 -24.06 -7.09 -20.75
CA LEU A 579 -24.79 -7.06 -22.03
C LEU A 579 -25.87 -8.14 -22.09
N ALA A 580 -25.61 -9.35 -21.58
CA ALA A 580 -26.61 -10.41 -21.51
C ALA A 580 -27.78 -10.03 -20.59
N ALA A 581 -27.51 -9.41 -19.44
CA ALA A 581 -28.53 -8.92 -18.52
C ALA A 581 -29.41 -7.84 -19.17
N ALA A 582 -28.79 -6.85 -19.85
CA ALA A 582 -29.52 -5.83 -20.60
C ALA A 582 -30.37 -6.44 -21.74
N ALA A 583 -29.83 -7.43 -22.46
CA ALA A 583 -30.57 -8.13 -23.51
C ALA A 583 -31.76 -8.93 -22.93
N ALA A 584 -31.61 -9.56 -21.77
CA ALA A 584 -32.67 -10.26 -21.07
C ALA A 584 -33.77 -9.30 -20.58
N ALA A 585 -33.38 -8.15 -20.03
CA ALA A 585 -34.31 -7.08 -19.64
C ALA A 585 -35.12 -6.58 -20.85
N LYS A 586 -34.46 -6.32 -21.98
CA LYS A 586 -35.11 -5.91 -23.22
C LYS A 586 -36.08 -6.97 -23.76
N ARG A 587 -35.72 -8.26 -23.72
CA ARG A 587 -36.61 -9.38 -24.10
C ARG A 587 -37.84 -9.44 -23.19
N SER A 588 -37.66 -9.26 -21.89
CA SER A 588 -38.75 -9.26 -20.90
C SER A 588 -39.70 -8.09 -21.12
N LYS A 589 -39.17 -6.88 -21.41
CA LYS A 589 -39.95 -5.70 -21.82
C LYS A 589 -40.81 -5.95 -23.05
N ILE A 590 -40.26 -6.64 -24.06
CA ILE A 590 -40.99 -7.02 -25.27
C ILE A 590 -42.07 -8.07 -24.95
N GLN A 591 -41.77 -9.07 -24.11
CA GLN A 591 -42.74 -10.10 -23.71
C GLN A 591 -43.91 -9.50 -22.92
N LYS A 592 -43.67 -8.59 -21.97
CA LYS A 592 -44.74 -7.87 -21.23
C LYS A 592 -45.63 -7.08 -22.18
N LYS A 593 -45.05 -6.32 -23.12
CA LYS A 593 -45.80 -5.59 -24.16
C LYS A 593 -46.64 -6.52 -25.04
N LYS A 594 -46.11 -7.69 -25.43
CA LYS A 594 -46.87 -8.71 -26.19
C LYS A 594 -48.02 -9.30 -25.38
N ARG A 595 -47.82 -9.56 -24.08
CA ARG A 595 -48.84 -10.08 -23.15
C ARG A 595 -49.98 -9.08 -22.96
N LEU A 596 -49.66 -7.80 -22.72
CA LEU A 596 -50.63 -6.70 -22.62
C LEU A 596 -51.44 -6.52 -23.92
N ARG A 597 -50.82 -6.71 -25.09
CA ARG A 597 -51.52 -6.67 -26.38
C ARG A 597 -52.48 -7.84 -26.57
N ARG A 598 -52.12 -9.05 -26.10
CA ARG A 598 -53.01 -10.24 -26.17
C ARG A 598 -54.23 -10.13 -25.25
N LEU A 599 -54.08 -9.48 -24.09
CA LEU A 599 -55.18 -9.21 -23.15
C LEU A 599 -56.17 -8.12 -23.64
N ARG A 600 -55.77 -7.31 -24.64
CA ARG A 600 -56.62 -6.25 -25.23
C ARG A 600 -57.31 -6.69 -26.54
N LEU A 601 -57.15 -7.94 -26.98
CA LEU A 601 -57.90 -8.50 -28.10
C LEU A 601 -59.23 -9.05 -27.56
N PRO A 602 -60.39 -8.63 -28.10
CA PRO A 602 -61.67 -9.18 -27.68
C PRO A 602 -61.78 -10.60 -28.21
N THR A 603 -61.66 -11.61 -27.34
CA THR A 603 -62.15 -12.94 -27.68
C THR A 603 -63.67 -12.90 -27.60
N GLY A 604 -64.32 -12.71 -28.75
CA GLY A 604 -65.75 -12.94 -28.89
C GLY A 604 -66.06 -14.42 -28.61
N GLY A 605 -66.90 -14.65 -27.61
CA GLY A 605 -67.44 -15.97 -27.26
C GLY A 605 -67.95 -15.98 -25.82
N PRO A 606 -69.28 -16.11 -25.58
CA PRO A 606 -69.85 -16.00 -24.24
C PRO A 606 -69.72 -17.34 -23.51
N GLY A 607 -69.29 -17.28 -22.24
CA GLY A 607 -69.49 -18.37 -21.28
C GLY A 607 -68.22 -19.13 -20.90
N SER A 608 -67.55 -18.65 -19.86
CA SER A 608 -67.20 -19.43 -18.67
C SER A 608 -66.38 -18.53 -17.74
N GLY A 609 -66.95 -18.22 -16.58
CA GLY A 609 -66.21 -17.56 -15.51
C GLY A 609 -65.00 -18.41 -15.12
N ILE A 610 -63.83 -17.81 -15.19
CA ILE A 610 -62.66 -18.28 -14.47
C ILE A 610 -62.34 -17.15 -13.49
N ASP A 611 -62.80 -17.34 -12.26
CA ASP A 611 -62.33 -16.58 -11.12
C ASP A 611 -60.81 -16.75 -11.04
N ILE A 612 -60.08 -15.66 -11.23
CA ILE A 612 -58.67 -15.58 -10.84
C ILE A 612 -58.65 -14.88 -9.49
N ASP A 613 -58.59 -15.71 -8.46
CA ASP A 613 -58.16 -15.33 -7.12
C ASP A 613 -56.84 -14.53 -7.19
N GLY A 614 -56.81 -13.40 -6.50
CA GLY A 614 -55.59 -12.63 -6.35
C GLY A 614 -55.84 -11.25 -5.74
N ASP A 615 -55.99 -11.22 -4.41
CA ASP A 615 -55.99 -10.04 -3.54
C ASP A 615 -54.70 -9.20 -3.67
N ALA A 616 -54.55 -8.46 -4.77
CA ALA A 616 -53.58 -7.38 -4.90
C ALA A 616 -54.31 -6.08 -5.23
N SER A 617 -54.26 -5.12 -4.30
CA SER A 617 -54.79 -3.77 -4.52
C SER A 617 -54.25 -3.21 -5.85
N PRO A 618 -55.07 -2.53 -6.69
CA PRO A 618 -54.62 -1.95 -7.96
C PRO A 618 -53.43 -0.99 -7.81
N ALA A 619 -53.22 -0.41 -6.61
CA ALA A 619 -52.01 0.34 -6.28
C ALA A 619 -50.75 -0.54 -6.26
N ALA A 620 -50.79 -1.72 -5.60
CA ALA A 620 -49.66 -2.64 -5.54
C ALA A 620 -49.29 -3.23 -6.91
N ALA A 621 -50.26 -3.39 -7.82
CA ALA A 621 -50.00 -3.82 -9.20
C ALA A 621 -49.36 -2.72 -10.07
N ALA A 622 -49.68 -1.45 -9.81
CA ALA A 622 -49.04 -0.30 -10.44
C ALA A 622 -47.60 -0.13 -9.95
N ASP A 623 -47.39 -0.19 -8.63
CA ASP A 623 -46.07 -0.12 -7.98
C ASP A 623 -45.14 -1.23 -8.49
N ALA A 624 -45.63 -2.47 -8.58
CA ALA A 624 -44.86 -3.59 -9.11
C ALA A 624 -44.52 -3.44 -10.61
N ALA A 625 -45.37 -2.77 -11.39
CA ALA A 625 -45.10 -2.51 -12.80
C ALA A 625 -44.04 -1.41 -13.00
N GLU A 626 -44.04 -0.40 -12.13
CA GLU A 626 -43.05 0.68 -12.09
C GLU A 626 -41.69 0.16 -11.63
N GLU A 627 -41.64 -0.68 -10.58
CA GLU A 627 -40.42 -1.36 -10.14
C GLU A 627 -39.81 -2.23 -11.25
N GLU A 628 -40.63 -2.97 -12.00
CA GLU A 628 -40.15 -3.82 -13.10
C GLU A 628 -39.59 -3.00 -14.27
N GLU A 629 -40.21 -1.86 -14.60
CA GLU A 629 -39.69 -0.95 -15.63
C GLU A 629 -38.39 -0.26 -15.19
N ALA A 630 -38.30 0.15 -13.92
CA ALA A 630 -37.09 0.69 -13.32
C ALA A 630 -35.93 -0.33 -13.34
N ARG A 631 -36.20 -1.60 -13.03
CA ARG A 631 -35.20 -2.70 -13.11
C ARG A 631 -34.63 -2.86 -14.52
N TRP A 632 -35.45 -2.76 -15.55
CA TRP A 632 -34.97 -2.87 -16.94
C TRP A 632 -34.13 -1.67 -17.35
N ALA A 633 -34.56 -0.45 -16.99
CA ALA A 633 -33.80 0.77 -17.25
C ALA A 633 -32.42 0.70 -16.57
N HIS A 634 -32.39 0.26 -15.30
CA HIS A 634 -31.15 0.07 -14.54
C HIS A 634 -30.22 -0.96 -15.19
N ALA A 635 -30.74 -2.08 -15.68
CA ALA A 635 -29.91 -3.09 -16.36
C ALA A 635 -29.29 -2.57 -17.67
N GLU A 636 -30.04 -1.79 -18.46
CA GLU A 636 -29.54 -1.17 -19.69
C GLU A 636 -28.50 -0.07 -19.39
N GLU A 637 -28.75 0.76 -18.38
CA GLU A 637 -27.84 1.80 -17.92
C GLU A 637 -26.54 1.21 -17.37
N ALA A 638 -26.64 0.16 -16.54
CA ALA A 638 -25.49 -0.53 -16.00
C ALA A 638 -24.61 -1.12 -17.12
N ALA A 639 -25.22 -1.75 -18.14
CA ALA A 639 -24.46 -2.28 -19.27
C ALA A 639 -23.76 -1.18 -20.08
N ARG A 640 -24.39 0.00 -20.24
CA ARG A 640 -23.79 1.17 -20.89
C ARG A 640 -22.59 1.69 -20.10
N ALA A 641 -22.73 1.85 -18.79
CA ALA A 641 -21.66 2.33 -17.90
C ALA A 641 -20.45 1.39 -17.91
N VAL A 642 -20.68 0.06 -17.83
CA VAL A 642 -19.60 -0.94 -17.94
C VAL A 642 -18.91 -0.87 -19.30
N ALA A 643 -19.68 -0.76 -20.39
CA ALA A 643 -19.11 -0.65 -21.74
C ALA A 643 -18.27 0.63 -21.92
N GLY A 644 -18.75 1.76 -21.39
CA GLY A 644 -18.03 3.03 -21.39
C GLY A 644 -16.70 2.93 -20.63
N CYS A 645 -16.72 2.39 -19.41
CA CYS A 645 -15.52 2.20 -18.60
C CYS A 645 -14.48 1.30 -19.29
N VAL A 646 -14.91 0.15 -19.85
CA VAL A 646 -14.02 -0.76 -20.59
C VAL A 646 -13.44 -0.08 -21.84
N ALA A 647 -14.20 0.75 -22.54
CA ALA A 647 -13.72 1.50 -23.70
C ALA A 647 -12.65 2.52 -23.31
N GLU A 648 -12.83 3.24 -22.20
CA GLU A 648 -11.81 4.17 -21.69
C GLU A 648 -10.53 3.44 -21.24
N CYS A 649 -10.62 2.26 -20.64
CA CYS A 649 -9.44 1.44 -20.34
C CYS A 649 -8.67 1.04 -21.60
N ARG A 650 -9.35 0.64 -22.68
CA ARG A 650 -8.69 0.30 -23.96
C ARG A 650 -7.94 1.50 -24.53
N ARG A 651 -8.55 2.68 -24.46
CA ARG A 651 -7.91 3.94 -24.90
C ARG A 651 -6.66 4.22 -24.07
N ALA A 652 -6.78 4.23 -22.75
CA ALA A 652 -5.66 4.48 -21.85
C ALA A 652 -4.50 3.49 -22.03
N VAL A 653 -4.79 2.19 -22.26
CA VAL A 653 -3.78 1.19 -22.60
C VAL A 653 -3.10 1.53 -23.93
N SER A 654 -3.88 1.84 -24.97
CA SER A 654 -3.34 2.18 -26.30
C SER A 654 -2.36 3.34 -26.22
N ASP A 655 -2.69 4.38 -25.46
CA ASP A 655 -1.85 5.56 -25.28
C ASP A 655 -0.57 5.25 -24.49
N ALA A 656 -0.65 4.35 -23.50
CA ALA A 656 0.45 4.05 -22.58
C ALA A 656 1.44 2.98 -23.09
N VAL A 657 1.09 2.15 -24.08
CA VAL A 657 1.96 1.08 -24.62
C VAL A 657 3.23 1.65 -25.28
N GLY A 658 3.12 2.83 -25.91
CA GLY A 658 4.25 3.52 -26.55
C GLY A 658 5.04 4.45 -25.63
N ASP A 659 4.70 4.51 -24.34
CA ASP A 659 5.30 5.49 -23.43
C ASP A 659 6.80 5.23 -23.19
N PRO A 660 7.67 6.25 -23.13
CA PRO A 660 9.09 6.04 -22.82
C PRO A 660 9.33 5.50 -21.40
N CYS A 661 8.42 5.74 -20.46
CA CYS A 661 8.52 5.28 -19.09
C CYS A 661 8.15 3.79 -18.97
N GLN A 662 9.11 2.98 -18.52
CA GLN A 662 8.90 1.55 -18.28
C GLN A 662 7.79 1.29 -17.25
N ALA A 663 7.65 2.12 -16.22
CA ALA A 663 6.62 1.95 -15.20
C ALA A 663 5.20 2.18 -15.75
N VAL A 664 5.05 3.14 -16.67
CA VAL A 664 3.78 3.38 -17.39
C VAL A 664 3.44 2.18 -18.28
N ARG A 665 4.40 1.69 -19.09
CA ARG A 665 4.19 0.50 -19.93
C ARG A 665 3.85 -0.74 -19.11
N ARG A 666 4.49 -0.94 -17.96
CA ARG A 666 4.19 -2.04 -17.02
C ARG A 666 2.77 -1.93 -16.46
N ALA A 667 2.36 -0.74 -16.01
CA ALA A 667 1.00 -0.50 -15.52
C ALA A 667 -0.06 -0.72 -16.62
N ALA A 668 0.22 -0.29 -17.85
CA ALA A 668 -0.62 -0.51 -19.01
C ALA A 668 -0.76 -2.00 -19.36
N ALA A 669 0.35 -2.75 -19.34
CA ALA A 669 0.32 -4.20 -19.57
C ALA A 669 -0.54 -4.94 -18.52
N ALA A 670 -0.45 -4.52 -17.25
CA ALA A 670 -1.26 -5.09 -16.18
C ALA A 670 -2.76 -4.74 -16.32
N LEU A 671 -3.09 -3.50 -16.69
CA LEU A 671 -4.46 -3.09 -16.99
C LEU A 671 -5.04 -3.87 -18.18
N ALA A 672 -4.28 -3.98 -19.28
CA ALA A 672 -4.66 -4.71 -20.48
C ALA A 672 -4.95 -6.19 -20.19
N PHE A 673 -4.10 -6.82 -19.38
CA PHE A 673 -4.28 -8.21 -18.96
C PHE A 673 -5.60 -8.42 -18.23
N ASP A 674 -5.86 -7.66 -17.15
CA ASP A 674 -7.07 -7.79 -16.34
C ASP A 674 -8.34 -7.50 -17.15
N GLN A 675 -8.26 -6.50 -18.02
CA GLN A 675 -9.37 -6.10 -18.88
C GLN A 675 -9.73 -7.19 -19.89
N GLU A 676 -8.75 -7.80 -20.57
CA GLU A 676 -9.01 -8.87 -21.53
C GLU A 676 -9.48 -10.15 -20.85
N VAL A 677 -8.89 -10.54 -19.72
CA VAL A 677 -9.32 -11.73 -18.96
C VAL A 677 -10.79 -11.62 -18.53
N ARG A 678 -11.21 -10.46 -18.05
CA ARG A 678 -12.56 -10.26 -17.47
C ARG A 678 -13.61 -9.85 -18.49
N HIS A 679 -13.27 -8.97 -19.43
CA HIS A 679 -14.22 -8.36 -20.36
C HIS A 679 -14.04 -8.82 -21.80
N GLY A 680 -12.98 -9.58 -22.11
CA GLY A 680 -12.69 -10.11 -23.45
C GLY A 680 -13.52 -11.32 -23.86
N GLY A 681 -14.37 -11.85 -22.99
CA GLY A 681 -15.20 -13.03 -23.29
C GLY A 681 -14.37 -14.32 -23.40
N PRO A 682 -14.80 -15.31 -24.20
CA PRO A 682 -14.21 -16.66 -24.20
C PRO A 682 -12.74 -16.69 -24.65
N ALA A 683 -12.34 -15.79 -25.56
CA ALA A 683 -10.96 -15.64 -26.01
C ALA A 683 -10.11 -14.65 -25.17
N GLY A 684 -10.67 -14.14 -24.08
CA GLY A 684 -10.06 -13.09 -23.26
C GLY A 684 -8.69 -13.46 -22.70
N ALA A 685 -8.58 -14.62 -22.05
CA ALA A 685 -7.31 -15.12 -21.53
C ALA A 685 -6.19 -15.24 -22.59
N ALA A 686 -6.51 -15.75 -23.78
CA ALA A 686 -5.52 -15.89 -24.85
C ALA A 686 -5.04 -14.53 -25.35
N ARG A 687 -5.93 -13.55 -25.53
CA ARG A 687 -5.55 -12.18 -25.90
C ARG A 687 -4.74 -11.49 -24.80
N ALA A 688 -5.11 -11.70 -23.54
CA ALA A 688 -4.37 -11.17 -22.39
C ALA A 688 -2.92 -11.68 -22.37
N LEU A 689 -2.71 -12.98 -22.58
CA LEU A 689 -1.37 -13.57 -22.67
C LEU A 689 -0.59 -13.05 -23.90
N ALA A 690 -1.24 -12.91 -25.05
CA ALA A 690 -0.62 -12.33 -26.23
C ALA A 690 -0.15 -10.88 -25.99
N SER A 691 -0.98 -10.06 -25.32
CA SER A 691 -0.62 -8.70 -24.92
C SER A 691 0.58 -8.66 -23.99
N VAL A 692 0.66 -9.58 -23.02
CA VAL A 692 1.83 -9.69 -22.13
C VAL A 692 3.10 -10.05 -22.91
N VAL A 693 3.02 -10.99 -23.84
CA VAL A 693 4.17 -11.37 -24.69
C VAL A 693 4.65 -10.18 -25.53
N LEU A 694 3.72 -9.42 -26.12
CA LEU A 694 4.05 -8.21 -26.87
C LEU A 694 4.70 -7.15 -25.96
N ALA A 695 4.17 -6.93 -24.76
CA ALA A 695 4.76 -6.02 -23.77
C ALA A 695 6.19 -6.46 -23.37
N CYS A 696 6.41 -7.75 -23.11
CA CYS A 696 7.76 -8.26 -22.83
C CYS A 696 8.73 -8.09 -24.00
N ARG A 697 8.26 -8.23 -25.24
CA ARG A 697 9.09 -8.01 -26.44
C ARG A 697 9.44 -6.55 -26.65
N ALA A 698 8.58 -5.63 -26.24
CA ALA A 698 8.84 -4.19 -26.30
C ALA A 698 9.90 -3.73 -25.28
N GLU A 699 10.13 -4.49 -24.20
CA GLU A 699 11.12 -4.14 -23.18
C GLU A 699 12.56 -4.51 -23.56
N VAL A 700 13.49 -3.59 -23.33
CA VAL A 700 14.92 -3.78 -23.62
C VAL A 700 15.67 -4.51 -22.48
N CYS A 701 15.24 -4.31 -21.23
CA CYS A 701 15.92 -4.86 -20.05
C CYS A 701 15.33 -6.20 -19.57
N ALA A 702 16.19 -7.16 -19.21
CA ALA A 702 15.77 -8.45 -18.68
C ALA A 702 14.99 -8.34 -17.35
N ALA A 703 15.35 -7.39 -16.48
CA ALA A 703 14.63 -7.15 -15.22
C ALA A 703 13.21 -6.61 -15.48
N ALA A 704 13.04 -5.77 -16.50
CA ALA A 704 11.74 -5.26 -16.93
C ALA A 704 10.81 -6.39 -17.41
N ARG A 705 11.34 -7.27 -18.27
CA ARG A 705 10.63 -8.46 -18.75
C ARG A 705 10.24 -9.37 -17.60
N ALA A 706 11.17 -9.62 -16.68
CA ALA A 706 10.91 -10.44 -15.50
C ALA A 706 9.79 -9.85 -14.64
N ALA A 707 9.77 -8.53 -14.42
CA ALA A 707 8.72 -7.87 -13.64
C ALA A 707 7.32 -8.04 -14.26
N ILE A 708 7.18 -7.86 -15.58
CA ILE A 708 5.92 -8.07 -16.30
C ILE A 708 5.46 -9.54 -16.17
N LEU A 709 6.39 -10.49 -16.31
CA LEU A 709 6.09 -11.92 -16.17
C LEU A 709 5.67 -12.29 -14.75
N TRP A 710 6.30 -11.69 -13.73
CA TRP A 710 5.90 -11.88 -12.33
C TRP A 710 4.50 -11.34 -12.06
N ASP A 711 4.18 -10.13 -12.52
CA ASP A 711 2.84 -9.55 -12.38
C ASP A 711 1.77 -10.43 -13.04
N THR A 712 2.08 -10.94 -14.24
CA THR A 712 1.19 -11.84 -14.98
C THR A 712 0.99 -13.15 -14.23
N ALA A 713 2.06 -13.74 -13.68
CA ALA A 713 1.98 -14.96 -12.90
C ALA A 713 1.12 -14.77 -11.64
N THR A 714 1.23 -13.62 -10.97
CA THR A 714 0.37 -13.27 -9.82
C THR A 714 -1.08 -13.12 -10.26
N ALA A 715 -1.36 -12.37 -11.32
CA ALA A 715 -2.72 -12.15 -11.82
C ALA A 715 -3.40 -13.46 -12.27
N LEU A 716 -2.64 -14.40 -12.86
CA LEU A 716 -3.14 -15.73 -13.22
C LEU A 716 -3.57 -16.55 -11.99
N ARG A 717 -2.86 -16.42 -10.86
CA ARG A 717 -3.23 -17.11 -9.60
C ARG A 717 -4.49 -16.51 -8.98
N GLU A 718 -4.69 -15.21 -9.12
CA GLU A 718 -5.84 -14.49 -8.60
C GLU A 718 -7.12 -14.68 -9.44
N CYS A 719 -6.98 -15.12 -10.70
CA CYS A 719 -8.09 -15.28 -11.65
C CYS A 719 -8.37 -16.76 -11.98
N PRO A 720 -9.13 -17.51 -11.15
CA PRO A 720 -9.42 -18.94 -11.38
C PRO A 720 -10.25 -19.21 -12.65
N GLY A 721 -10.85 -18.18 -13.26
CA GLY A 721 -11.55 -18.29 -14.54
C GLY A 721 -10.62 -18.45 -15.75
N VAL A 722 -9.33 -18.09 -15.64
CA VAL A 722 -8.39 -18.12 -16.76
C VAL A 722 -8.12 -19.54 -17.23
N ALA A 723 -7.89 -20.47 -16.30
CA ALA A 723 -7.66 -21.88 -16.63
C ALA A 723 -8.84 -22.49 -17.39
N ARG A 724 -10.08 -22.14 -17.00
CA ARG A 724 -11.30 -22.58 -17.69
C ARG A 724 -11.44 -21.99 -19.09
N GLN A 725 -11.14 -20.70 -19.27
CA GLN A 725 -11.16 -20.07 -20.59
C GLN A 725 -10.13 -20.72 -21.54
N LEU A 726 -8.91 -20.96 -21.06
CA LEU A 726 -7.85 -21.60 -21.85
C LEU A 726 -8.22 -23.05 -22.22
N ALA A 727 -8.71 -23.84 -21.26
CA ALA A 727 -9.18 -25.20 -21.55
C ALA A 727 -10.34 -25.24 -22.56
N SER A 728 -11.27 -24.29 -22.48
CA SER A 728 -12.36 -24.15 -23.45
C SER A 728 -11.85 -23.81 -24.85
N LEU A 729 -10.81 -22.97 -24.96
CA LEU A 729 -10.20 -22.62 -26.25
C LEU A 729 -9.43 -23.82 -26.84
N GLU A 730 -8.73 -24.59 -26.02
CA GLU A 730 -8.06 -25.82 -26.45
C GLU A 730 -9.07 -26.84 -26.99
N GLN A 731 -10.20 -27.03 -26.29
CA GLN A 731 -11.29 -27.89 -26.74
C GLN A 731 -11.93 -27.40 -28.04
N GLN A 732 -12.15 -26.09 -28.18
CA GLN A 732 -12.66 -25.50 -29.41
C GLN A 732 -11.67 -25.64 -30.58
N ALA A 733 -10.38 -25.45 -30.34
CA ALA A 733 -9.32 -25.63 -31.34
C ALA A 733 -9.26 -27.10 -31.80
N ALA A 734 -9.34 -28.05 -30.87
CA ALA A 734 -9.39 -29.48 -31.17
C ALA A 734 -10.65 -29.86 -31.98
N ALA A 735 -11.82 -29.34 -31.60
CA ALA A 735 -13.07 -29.57 -32.32
C ALA A 735 -13.01 -28.98 -33.74
N THR A 736 -12.43 -27.78 -33.90
CA THR A 736 -12.26 -27.13 -35.20
C THR A 736 -11.27 -27.90 -36.08
N ALA A 737 -10.14 -28.36 -35.52
CA ALA A 737 -9.18 -29.20 -36.22
C ALA A 737 -9.82 -30.53 -36.68
N THR A 738 -10.68 -31.12 -35.85
CA THR A 738 -11.43 -32.34 -36.20
C THR A 738 -12.46 -32.07 -37.30
N ALA A 739 -13.16 -30.93 -37.26
CA ALA A 739 -14.10 -30.52 -38.29
C ALA A 739 -13.41 -30.23 -39.63
N VAL A 740 -12.24 -29.57 -39.60
CA VAL A 740 -11.39 -29.32 -40.79
C VAL A 740 -10.82 -30.61 -41.35
N ALA A 741 -10.39 -31.54 -40.49
CA ALA A 741 -9.95 -32.87 -40.92
C ALA A 741 -11.11 -33.68 -41.53
N ALA A 742 -12.33 -33.57 -40.98
CA ALA A 742 -13.52 -34.22 -41.51
C ALA A 742 -13.96 -33.63 -42.86
N THR A 743 -13.90 -32.30 -43.05
CA THR A 743 -14.16 -31.68 -44.35
C THR A 743 -13.06 -31.97 -45.36
N ALA A 744 -11.80 -32.04 -44.94
CA ALA A 744 -10.70 -32.48 -45.81
C ALA A 744 -10.83 -33.96 -46.22
N ALA A 745 -11.27 -34.84 -45.30
CA ALA A 745 -11.53 -36.25 -45.59
C ALA A 745 -12.78 -36.44 -46.48
N ALA A 746 -13.83 -35.62 -46.29
CA ALA A 746 -15.00 -35.60 -47.16
C ALA A 746 -14.65 -35.09 -48.57
N ALA A 747 -13.75 -34.11 -48.69
CA ALA A 747 -13.22 -33.64 -49.96
C ALA A 747 -12.32 -34.69 -50.65
N ALA A 748 -11.60 -35.52 -49.89
CA ALA A 748 -10.76 -36.59 -50.42
C ALA A 748 -11.52 -37.88 -50.79
N THR A 749 -12.76 -38.06 -50.29
CA THR A 749 -13.63 -39.21 -50.61
C THR A 749 -14.69 -38.89 -51.66
N GLY A 750 -14.75 -37.62 -52.12
CA GLY A 750 -15.61 -37.14 -53.20
C GLY A 750 -14.94 -37.08 -54.57
N SER A 751 -13.94 -37.93 -54.85
CA SER A 751 -13.38 -38.16 -56.19
C SER A 751 -13.68 -39.57 -56.69
#